data_AF-A0A9E6NVK1-F1
#
_entry.id   AF-A0A9E6NVK1-F1
#
_cell.length_a   1.000
_cell.length_b   1.000
_cell.length_c   1.000
_cell.angle_alpha   90.00
_cell.angle_beta   90.00
_cell.angle_gamma   90.00
#
_symmetry.space_group_name_H-M   'P 1'
#
loop_
_entity.id
_entity.type
_entity.pdbx_description
1 polymer ?
#
loop_
_entity_poly.entity_id
_entity_poly.type
_entity_poly.pdbx_seq_one_letter_code
_entity_poly.pdbx_strand_id
1 'polypeptide(L)'
;MVGKPPRNPATGLSKKPDLDADGSRRPLNSETVLSPLPHLTEPRLAEIRPKPAIVDSVNPEQAISVSLMNPVADELIHATAGEALAGFRVLAPTNLMKVGSRGVWIFKGREYVAIADGQFVQVVTDPGSGLFRATNSRELEPSGPWLIPGDEGQLWRPLNSESVIFIDSISAQTAQLFRQMDRSVAQFSDATVGRMLAVSGVTESLLRDVLVNERPAPFLLKDTIRRFELDHLIQAEGHPIPSERFGRFKNLEEAFEADCDENTLRMRRVFPGLPKTAAQAIWRTTSASERLHMHNQPGMPQRVAQEILVALREIRLARAGEGLYLEAVSNPDSDRLMLHMLGNLANWPQQMRIEIRRGTTESDVLSAIGDARSPFRHVLIRQNDGYAIHRGDGSSPQGSKDLCSVLFLLLLPEQRQLLGVTKDGGAALRQLIRAQPLPTRAAVSKLLGLAPLPHVDLGTVQFGQRGQLHGGGDSQPASTKSVVERVHDLYPQLSHEEAAKFINERLKNDPAGVLIRLEKEFATLCDELAIWNADGPPPHTLVSEPEGATTQAERRQARERFSAKLRDIWQRKSVSKWGEGDYHFSYYVDFSGELPRLSTRFEYVTELILTVEKPGARMGAFLDSFPNVQSLGIFGIEIEEFPSGIFQMRQLSELTLDGCSLTLSEVTVEGLSRIETLTRLNLANNPLTVAPQVGYMAGLTGLMLSNANLSNVPSGIDAPRKLGVVALHDNNISDVGHELFEIPDTQDLFVGLANNPLSEASRQRISQYLENSSMDRKVEIQVEDVVSESDSDSESSESGISTGSDSD
;
A
#
# COMPACT_ATOMS: atom_id res chain seq x y z
N MET A 1 -42.97 25.29 -56.32
CA MET A 1 -41.84 26.25 -56.43
C MET A 1 -40.76 25.84 -55.45
N VAL A 2 -39.57 25.44 -55.91
CA VAL A 2 -38.36 25.25 -55.08
C VAL A 2 -37.19 25.79 -55.90
N GLY A 3 -36.39 26.71 -55.35
CA GLY A 3 -35.48 27.54 -56.14
C GLY A 3 -34.04 27.57 -55.61
N LYS A 4 -33.13 27.01 -56.40
CA LYS A 4 -31.70 27.35 -56.61
C LYS A 4 -30.96 28.20 -55.55
N PRO A 5 -29.80 27.70 -55.07
CA PRO A 5 -28.64 28.53 -54.72
C PRO A 5 -27.58 28.55 -55.86
N PRO A 6 -27.18 29.73 -56.40
CA PRO A 6 -25.96 29.92 -57.22
C PRO A 6 -24.70 30.12 -56.33
N ARG A 7 -23.53 29.52 -56.67
CA ARG A 7 -22.41 30.07 -57.48
C ARG A 7 -21.76 31.37 -56.92
N ASN A 8 -20.50 31.37 -56.45
CA ASN A 8 -19.19 31.33 -57.18
C ASN A 8 -18.74 32.73 -57.70
N PRO A 9 -17.45 33.01 -58.08
CA PRO A 9 -16.24 32.17 -58.20
C PRO A 9 -15.16 32.56 -57.14
N ALA A 10 -13.83 32.78 -57.31
CA ALA A 10 -12.88 32.82 -58.46
C ALA A 10 -11.39 32.73 -58.02
N THR A 11 -10.46 32.72 -59.01
CA THR A 11 -8.97 32.86 -58.94
C THR A 11 -8.17 31.93 -57.98
N GLY A 12 -7.19 31.12 -58.38
CA GLY A 12 -6.44 30.97 -59.66
C GLY A 12 -5.06 31.68 -59.64
N LEU A 13 -3.97 31.18 -60.26
CA LEU A 13 -3.78 30.00 -61.13
C LEU A 13 -2.27 29.79 -61.43
N SER A 14 -1.72 28.56 -61.43
CA SER A 14 -0.57 28.14 -62.28
C SER A 14 -0.33 26.61 -62.21
N LYS A 15 0.57 26.06 -63.05
CA LYS A 15 0.75 24.60 -63.29
C LYS A 15 2.17 24.09 -62.99
N LYS A 16 2.24 22.88 -62.43
CA LYS A 16 2.87 21.62 -62.93
C LYS A 16 3.84 21.70 -64.15
N PRO A 17 4.82 20.77 -64.28
CA PRO A 17 4.46 19.46 -64.85
C PRO A 17 5.24 18.20 -64.36
N ASP A 18 4.79 17.03 -64.85
CA ASP A 18 5.44 15.72 -65.07
C ASP A 18 5.93 14.87 -63.86
N LEU A 19 5.56 13.58 -63.67
CA LEU A 19 5.57 12.32 -64.47
C LEU A 19 6.97 11.61 -64.40
N ASP A 20 7.11 10.28 -64.23
CA ASP A 20 6.12 9.18 -64.26
C ASP A 20 6.59 7.87 -63.52
N ALA A 21 5.72 6.84 -63.53
CA ALA A 21 6.00 5.38 -63.51
C ALA A 21 6.46 4.60 -62.23
N ASP A 22 5.46 3.88 -61.66
CA ASP A 22 5.43 2.40 -61.41
C ASP A 22 6.14 1.76 -60.18
N GLY A 23 5.68 0.55 -59.80
CA GLY A 23 6.31 -0.33 -58.78
C GLY A 23 5.38 -0.91 -57.69
N SER A 24 4.26 -1.57 -58.03
CA SER A 24 3.35 -2.17 -57.03
C SER A 24 3.71 -3.61 -56.60
N ARG A 25 3.78 -3.90 -55.27
CA ARG A 25 3.05 -4.99 -54.53
C ARG A 25 3.64 -5.36 -53.15
N ARG A 26 2.74 -5.85 -52.28
CA ARG A 26 2.90 -6.54 -50.97
C ARG A 26 2.62 -8.07 -51.19
N PRO A 27 2.67 -8.99 -50.19
CA PRO A 27 3.59 -9.18 -49.03
C PRO A 27 3.88 -10.70 -48.68
N LEU A 28 4.42 -10.96 -47.46
CA LEU A 28 4.28 -12.17 -46.59
C LEU A 28 5.13 -13.47 -46.75
N ASN A 29 5.72 -13.85 -45.59
CA ASN A 29 5.75 -15.17 -44.90
C ASN A 29 6.82 -16.29 -45.06
N SER A 30 7.23 -16.76 -43.86
CA SER A 30 7.46 -18.13 -43.32
C SER A 30 8.63 -19.07 -43.74
N GLU A 31 9.60 -19.19 -42.81
CA GLU A 31 10.14 -20.43 -42.16
C GLU A 31 10.97 -21.53 -42.90
N THR A 32 11.67 -22.33 -42.08
CA THR A 32 12.45 -23.58 -42.36
C THR A 32 13.77 -23.50 -43.19
N VAL A 33 14.84 -24.30 -42.96
CA VAL A 33 15.38 -24.97 -41.73
C VAL A 33 16.86 -25.47 -41.95
N LEU A 34 17.62 -25.71 -40.86
CA LEU A 34 18.93 -26.46 -40.76
C LEU A 34 20.23 -25.91 -41.41
N SER A 35 21.37 -26.51 -41.02
CA SER A 35 22.79 -26.09 -41.24
C SER A 35 23.63 -27.17 -41.98
N PRO A 36 24.89 -26.93 -42.44
CA PRO A 36 26.09 -26.98 -41.56
C PRO A 36 27.34 -26.10 -41.96
N LEU A 37 28.47 -26.34 -41.27
CA LEU A 37 29.85 -25.76 -41.28
C LEU A 37 30.67 -26.01 -42.59
N PRO A 38 31.98 -25.60 -42.79
CA PRO A 38 32.98 -25.03 -41.85
C PRO A 38 34.01 -23.93 -42.34
N HIS A 39 34.85 -23.42 -41.41
CA HIS A 39 36.26 -22.90 -41.54
C HIS A 39 36.60 -21.69 -42.45
N LEU A 40 37.66 -20.87 -42.20
CA LEU A 40 38.72 -20.81 -41.16
C LEU A 40 38.47 -19.58 -40.20
N THR A 41 39.37 -18.78 -39.56
CA THR A 41 40.86 -18.60 -39.49
C THR A 41 41.30 -17.93 -38.17
N GLU A 42 42.61 -17.74 -37.95
CA GLU A 42 43.29 -17.22 -36.73
C GLU A 42 43.68 -15.71 -36.83
N PRO A 43 44.46 -15.07 -35.88
CA PRO A 43 44.96 -15.52 -34.56
C PRO A 43 44.80 -14.51 -33.39
N ARG A 44 45.32 -14.89 -32.20
CA ARG A 44 45.58 -14.02 -31.02
C ARG A 44 47.09 -13.91 -30.75
N LEU A 45 47.52 -12.90 -29.98
CA LEU A 45 48.82 -12.86 -29.29
C LEU A 45 48.67 -12.34 -27.84
N ALA A 46 49.62 -12.69 -26.97
CA ALA A 46 49.71 -12.32 -25.54
C ALA A 46 50.96 -11.42 -25.28
N GLU A 47 51.32 -10.96 -24.09
CA GLU A 47 52.01 -11.64 -22.95
C GLU A 47 52.49 -10.53 -21.94
N ILE A 48 53.08 -10.71 -20.74
CA ILE A 48 53.50 -11.86 -19.90
C ILE A 48 53.35 -11.53 -18.40
N ARG A 49 53.71 -12.46 -17.49
CA ARG A 49 54.15 -12.18 -16.10
C ARG A 49 55.54 -12.78 -15.87
N PRO A 50 56.40 -12.19 -14.99
CA PRO A 50 57.50 -12.93 -14.37
C PRO A 50 57.13 -13.49 -12.98
N LYS A 51 57.79 -14.60 -12.62
CA LYS A 51 57.85 -15.21 -11.28
C LYS A 51 59.18 -15.97 -11.18
N PRO A 52 59.79 -16.10 -9.99
CA PRO A 52 60.19 -17.44 -9.57
C PRO A 52 59.88 -17.70 -8.08
N ALA A 53 60.32 -18.85 -7.58
CA ALA A 53 60.15 -19.29 -6.19
C ALA A 53 61.45 -19.93 -5.68
N ILE A 54 61.52 -20.16 -4.37
CA ILE A 54 62.19 -21.30 -3.72
C ILE A 54 61.57 -21.44 -2.32
N VAL A 55 61.69 -22.63 -1.73
CA VAL A 55 61.03 -23.06 -0.48
C VAL A 55 62.11 -23.44 0.53
N ASP A 56 61.95 -23.06 1.80
CA ASP A 56 62.18 -24.03 2.88
C ASP A 56 61.40 -23.70 4.17
N SER A 57 61.35 -24.69 5.06
CA SER A 57 60.31 -24.85 6.09
C SER A 57 60.66 -24.29 7.47
N VAL A 58 59.64 -23.92 8.26
CA VAL A 58 59.40 -24.35 9.67
C VAL A 58 58.08 -23.74 10.20
N ASN A 59 57.38 -24.51 11.03
CA ASN A 59 56.17 -24.16 11.81
C ASN A 59 56.52 -24.52 13.29
N PRO A 60 56.00 -23.90 14.37
CA PRO A 60 54.55 -23.74 14.59
C PRO A 60 54.07 -22.49 15.40
N GLU A 61 52.77 -22.52 15.70
CA GLU A 61 52.07 -22.00 16.91
C GLU A 61 51.05 -20.85 16.76
N GLN A 62 49.85 -21.14 17.29
CA GLN A 62 48.85 -20.24 17.86
C GLN A 62 48.32 -19.06 17.00
N ALA A 63 47.30 -19.37 16.19
CA ALA A 63 46.30 -18.36 15.80
C ALA A 63 45.44 -17.99 17.02
N ILE A 64 45.73 -16.84 17.64
CA ILE A 64 44.94 -16.33 18.78
C ILE A 64 43.59 -15.80 18.26
N SER A 65 42.53 -16.58 18.48
CA SER A 65 41.16 -16.09 18.33
C SER A 65 40.79 -15.25 19.54
N VAL A 66 40.60 -13.93 19.35
CA VAL A 66 40.03 -13.05 20.38
C VAL A 66 38.57 -12.80 20.05
N SER A 67 37.68 -13.60 20.66
CA SER A 67 36.29 -13.19 20.83
C SER A 67 36.25 -12.01 21.80
N LEU A 68 35.93 -10.82 21.31
CA LEU A 68 35.44 -9.75 22.18
C LEU A 68 33.96 -10.02 22.44
N MET A 69 33.66 -10.39 23.69
CA MET A 69 32.31 -10.71 24.15
C MET A 69 31.35 -9.54 23.98
N ASN A 70 30.05 -9.85 23.81
CA ASN A 70 28.99 -8.92 24.18
C ASN A 70 29.19 -8.50 25.65
N PRO A 71 29.34 -7.22 25.98
CA PRO A 71 29.03 -6.76 27.32
C PRO A 71 27.52 -6.92 27.52
N VAL A 72 27.10 -7.68 28.53
CA VAL A 72 25.69 -7.73 28.95
C VAL A 72 25.34 -6.35 29.51
N ALA A 73 24.63 -5.55 28.71
CA ALA A 73 24.23 -4.18 29.03
C ALA A 73 22.79 -3.85 28.56
N ASP A 74 22.04 -4.86 28.11
CA ASP A 74 20.72 -4.72 27.45
C ASP A 74 19.55 -4.74 28.45
N GLU A 75 19.82 -4.49 29.74
CA GLU A 75 18.88 -4.73 30.85
C GLU A 75 18.74 -3.54 31.83
N LEU A 76 19.38 -2.38 31.56
CA LEU A 76 19.42 -1.27 32.53
C LEU A 76 19.43 0.17 31.97
N ILE A 77 19.00 0.41 30.71
CA ILE A 77 18.83 1.76 30.14
C ILE A 77 17.36 2.07 29.80
N HIS A 78 16.47 1.76 30.73
CA HIS A 78 15.11 2.31 30.80
C HIS A 78 14.84 3.01 32.15
N ALA A 79 15.81 3.82 32.60
CA ALA A 79 15.60 4.80 33.65
C ALA A 79 15.11 6.13 33.04
N THR A 80 14.15 6.78 33.68
CA THR A 80 13.54 8.03 33.17
C THR A 80 14.47 9.23 33.39
N ALA A 81 14.35 10.25 32.54
CA ALA A 81 15.17 11.47 32.64
C ALA A 81 15.01 12.24 33.97
N GLY A 82 13.94 11.98 34.74
CA GLY A 82 13.75 12.52 36.10
C GLY A 82 14.60 11.84 37.18
N GLU A 83 14.97 10.57 36.97
CA GLU A 83 15.79 9.76 37.89
C GLU A 83 17.28 10.05 37.70
N ALA A 84 17.75 10.19 36.46
CA ALA A 84 19.13 10.60 36.15
C ALA A 84 19.51 11.95 36.78
N LEU A 85 18.52 12.80 37.07
CA LEU A 85 18.69 14.08 37.75
C LEU A 85 18.73 13.97 39.28
N ALA A 86 18.29 12.85 39.86
CA ALA A 86 18.13 12.69 41.31
C ALA A 86 19.43 12.90 42.09
N GLY A 87 20.55 12.38 41.58
CA GLY A 87 21.87 12.46 42.22
C GLY A 87 22.52 13.85 42.22
N PHE A 88 21.94 14.85 41.54
CA PHE A 88 22.51 16.21 41.41
C PHE A 88 21.68 17.30 42.11
N ARG A 89 20.56 16.92 42.76
CA ARG A 89 19.65 17.84 43.45
C ARG A 89 20.26 18.36 44.75
N VAL A 90 20.20 19.67 44.95
CA VAL A 90 20.71 20.37 46.13
C VAL A 90 19.59 21.23 46.73
N LEU A 91 19.52 21.29 48.07
CA LEU A 91 18.68 22.24 48.78
C LEU A 91 19.15 23.67 48.50
N ALA A 92 18.21 24.60 48.32
CA ALA A 92 18.49 25.99 47.95
C ALA A 92 19.55 26.65 48.87
N PRO A 93 20.73 27.04 48.35
CA PRO A 93 21.74 27.72 49.16
C PRO A 93 21.21 29.03 49.75
N THR A 94 21.41 29.24 51.05
CA THR A 94 21.09 30.52 51.70
C THR A 94 21.93 31.65 51.09
N ASN A 95 21.26 32.68 50.56
CA ASN A 95 21.83 33.82 49.82
C ASN A 95 22.21 33.56 48.34
N LEU A 96 21.36 32.88 47.57
CA LEU A 96 21.41 32.92 46.10
C LEU A 96 21.12 34.34 45.55
N MET A 97 21.95 34.85 44.63
CA MET A 97 21.63 36.03 43.82
C MET A 97 21.20 35.61 42.40
N LYS A 98 20.07 36.12 41.90
CA LYS A 98 19.57 35.87 40.54
C LYS A 98 20.35 36.72 39.52
N VAL A 99 20.83 36.11 38.43
CA VAL A 99 21.59 36.80 37.38
C VAL A 99 20.85 36.71 36.05
N GLY A 100 20.38 37.87 35.57
CA GLY A 100 19.72 38.00 34.27
C GLY A 100 18.34 37.34 34.16
N SER A 101 17.84 37.28 32.93
CA SER A 101 16.51 36.75 32.57
C SER A 101 16.46 35.22 32.40
N ARG A 102 17.61 34.53 32.37
CA ARG A 102 17.72 33.08 32.12
C ARG A 102 17.50 32.18 33.36
N GLY A 103 17.16 32.75 34.52
CA GLY A 103 16.89 31.97 35.73
C GLY A 103 18.11 31.28 36.36
N VAL A 104 19.33 31.70 35.99
CA VAL A 104 20.59 31.25 36.62
C VAL A 104 20.85 32.07 37.88
N TRP A 105 21.39 31.41 38.90
CA TRP A 105 21.69 32.00 40.20
C TRP A 105 23.15 31.74 40.55
N ILE A 106 23.82 32.69 41.21
CA ILE A 106 25.21 32.54 41.63
C ILE A 106 25.32 32.52 43.15
N PHE A 107 26.09 31.56 43.67
CA PHE A 107 26.48 31.49 45.08
C PHE A 107 27.93 31.02 45.21
N LYS A 108 28.75 31.78 45.97
CA LYS A 108 30.20 31.53 46.16
C LYS A 108 30.97 31.24 44.85
N GLY A 109 30.65 31.97 43.78
CA GLY A 109 31.30 31.82 42.47
C GLY A 109 30.92 30.55 41.70
N ARG A 110 29.87 29.84 42.11
CA ARG A 110 29.30 28.68 41.39
C ARG A 110 27.90 29.02 40.90
N GLU A 111 27.55 28.45 39.75
CA GLU A 111 26.26 28.66 39.09
C GLU A 111 25.28 27.56 39.46
N TYR A 112 24.02 27.94 39.63
CA TYR A 112 22.91 27.06 40.00
C TYR A 112 21.67 27.41 39.18
N VAL A 113 20.88 26.41 38.82
CA VAL A 113 19.57 26.59 38.19
C VAL A 113 18.46 26.00 39.03
N ALA A 114 17.30 26.67 39.03
CA ALA A 114 16.08 26.17 39.67
C ALA A 114 15.39 25.14 38.76
N ILE A 115 14.87 24.08 39.34
CA ILE A 115 14.18 22.97 38.66
C ILE A 115 12.81 22.77 39.33
N ALA A 116 11.96 21.90 38.78
CA ALA A 116 10.72 21.46 39.40
C ALA A 116 10.88 21.13 40.90
N ASP A 117 9.79 21.23 41.64
CA ASP A 117 9.70 21.02 43.10
C ASP A 117 10.54 22.00 43.95
N GLY A 118 10.98 23.12 43.36
CA GLY A 118 11.73 24.18 44.06
C GLY A 118 13.18 23.82 44.39
N GLN A 119 13.70 22.76 43.80
CA GLN A 119 15.06 22.27 44.02
C GLN A 119 16.07 22.95 43.08
N PHE A 120 17.34 22.95 43.46
CA PHE A 120 18.42 23.55 42.69
C PHE A 120 19.44 22.50 42.25
N VAL A 121 20.06 22.70 41.09
CA VAL A 121 21.19 21.88 40.61
C VAL A 121 22.37 22.80 40.34
N GLN A 122 23.56 22.42 40.80
CA GLN A 122 24.80 23.13 40.45
C GLN A 122 25.15 22.81 38.99
N VAL A 123 25.53 23.84 38.23
CA VAL A 123 25.83 23.71 36.80
C VAL A 123 27.18 24.32 36.44
N VAL A 124 27.73 23.85 35.33
CA VAL A 124 28.88 24.42 34.63
C VAL A 124 28.51 24.52 33.15
N THR A 125 28.92 25.61 32.48
CA THR A 125 28.81 25.70 31.02
C THR A 125 29.83 24.77 30.37
N ASP A 126 29.38 23.79 29.59
CA ASP A 126 30.24 22.87 28.85
C ASP A 126 30.94 23.61 27.68
N PRO A 127 32.29 23.58 27.56
CA PRO A 127 33.00 24.35 26.54
C PRO A 127 32.76 23.91 25.09
N GLY A 128 32.32 22.67 24.86
CA GLY A 128 32.11 22.13 23.51
C GLY A 128 30.71 22.43 22.94
N SER A 129 29.72 22.63 23.82
CA SER A 129 28.32 22.80 23.47
C SER A 129 27.71 24.15 23.87
N GLY A 130 28.33 24.88 24.81
CA GLY A 130 27.78 26.11 25.37
C GLY A 130 26.51 25.91 26.22
N LEU A 131 26.14 24.66 26.52
CA LEU A 131 24.98 24.29 27.34
C LEU A 131 25.40 24.05 28.79
N PHE A 132 24.45 24.23 29.71
CA PHE A 132 24.68 23.97 31.12
C PHE A 132 24.60 22.47 31.40
N ARG A 133 25.64 21.91 32.03
CA ARG A 133 25.68 20.51 32.45
C ARG A 133 25.58 20.40 33.97
N ALA A 134 24.75 19.50 34.47
CA ALA A 134 24.61 19.22 35.89
C ALA A 134 25.91 18.63 36.45
N THR A 135 26.30 19.05 37.66
CA THR A 135 27.53 18.58 38.31
C THR A 135 27.44 18.59 39.82
N ASN A 136 28.14 17.67 40.48
CA ASN A 136 28.26 17.65 41.93
C ASN A 136 29.36 18.56 42.44
N SER A 137 29.20 19.07 43.66
CA SER A 137 30.10 20.08 44.26
C SER A 137 31.56 19.63 44.49
N ARG A 138 31.90 18.38 44.17
CA ARG A 138 33.24 17.76 44.27
C ARG A 138 33.77 17.20 42.93
N GLU A 139 33.00 17.31 41.85
CA GLU A 139 33.44 16.86 40.52
C GLU A 139 34.42 17.87 39.89
N LEU A 140 35.42 17.35 39.17
CA LEU A 140 36.33 18.13 38.32
C LEU A 140 35.82 18.19 36.87
N GLU A 141 35.23 17.10 36.39
CA GLU A 141 34.52 17.03 35.11
C GLU A 141 33.02 16.82 35.39
N PRO A 142 32.12 17.62 34.81
CA PRO A 142 30.68 17.54 35.10
C PRO A 142 30.10 16.24 34.58
N SER A 143 29.64 15.35 35.48
CA SER A 143 29.19 14.01 35.10
C SER A 143 27.75 13.99 34.58
N GLY A 144 26.89 14.86 35.11
CA GLY A 144 25.43 14.79 34.97
C GLY A 144 24.85 15.15 33.60
N PRO A 145 23.51 15.07 33.45
CA PRO A 145 22.83 15.39 32.21
C PRO A 145 22.91 16.88 31.85
N TRP A 146 22.69 17.17 30.58
CA TRP A 146 22.62 18.55 30.06
C TRP A 146 21.25 19.15 30.40
N LEU A 147 21.21 20.47 30.60
CA LEU A 147 20.04 21.21 31.07
C LEU A 147 19.71 22.35 30.10
N ILE A 148 18.42 22.51 29.81
CA ILE A 148 17.87 23.61 29.02
C ILE A 148 16.84 24.40 29.83
N PRO A 149 16.67 25.71 29.58
CA PRO A 149 15.59 26.47 30.20
C PRO A 149 14.24 25.95 29.70
N GLY A 150 13.29 25.82 30.62
CA GLY A 150 11.88 25.59 30.31
C GLY A 150 11.21 26.82 29.72
N ASP A 151 9.96 26.67 29.32
CA ASP A 151 9.30 27.59 28.37
C ASP A 151 9.01 29.00 28.93
N GLU A 152 9.19 29.22 30.24
CA GLU A 152 9.13 30.53 30.91
C GLU A 152 10.50 31.07 31.39
N GLY A 153 11.60 30.35 31.16
CA GLY A 153 12.97 30.78 31.54
C GLY A 153 13.27 30.80 33.05
N GLN A 154 12.33 30.37 33.90
CA GLN A 154 12.50 30.35 35.37
C GLN A 154 12.89 28.98 35.93
N LEU A 155 12.45 27.90 35.30
CA LEU A 155 12.74 26.51 35.66
C LEU A 155 13.52 25.84 34.53
N TRP A 156 14.47 25.00 34.86
CA TRP A 156 15.31 24.26 33.91
C TRP A 156 14.92 22.77 33.92
N ARG A 157 15.03 22.12 32.75
CA ARG A 157 14.67 20.70 32.54
C ARG A 157 15.84 19.93 31.91
N PRO A 158 15.98 18.62 32.21
CA PRO A 158 16.94 17.78 31.52
C PRO A 158 16.68 17.78 30.02
N LEU A 159 17.76 17.79 29.25
CA LEU A 159 17.76 17.65 27.81
C LEU A 159 17.66 16.16 27.48
N ASN A 160 16.46 15.68 27.17
CA ASN A 160 16.23 14.30 26.75
C ASN A 160 17.13 13.95 25.55
N SER A 161 17.78 12.78 25.58
CA SER A 161 18.80 12.40 24.59
C SER A 161 18.28 12.34 23.13
N GLU A 162 16.96 12.17 22.93
CA GLU A 162 16.32 12.25 21.61
C GLU A 162 16.37 13.66 20.99
N SER A 163 16.59 14.70 21.79
CA SER A 163 16.59 16.11 21.37
C SER A 163 17.96 16.64 20.91
N VAL A 164 19.00 15.79 20.88
CA VAL A 164 20.36 16.19 20.50
C VAL A 164 20.84 15.38 19.29
N ILE A 165 20.32 15.72 18.12
CA ILE A 165 21.05 15.47 16.86
C ILE A 165 21.92 16.71 16.61
N PHE A 166 23.23 16.53 16.73
CA PHE A 166 24.23 17.58 16.68
C PHE A 166 24.20 18.33 15.34
N ILE A 167 24.17 19.67 15.38
CA ILE A 167 24.23 20.51 14.17
C ILE A 167 25.68 20.79 13.71
N ASP A 168 26.65 20.74 14.63
CA ASP A 168 28.09 20.77 14.31
C ASP A 168 28.74 19.37 14.26
N SER A 169 27.94 18.30 14.42
CA SER A 169 28.38 16.92 14.17
C SER A 169 27.25 16.06 13.64
N ILE A 170 26.97 16.24 12.35
CA ILE A 170 26.78 15.04 11.53
C ILE A 170 27.99 14.13 11.79
N SER A 171 27.75 12.88 12.19
CA SER A 171 28.83 11.88 12.15
C SER A 171 29.30 11.77 10.71
N ALA A 172 30.61 11.66 10.47
CA ALA A 172 31.13 11.42 9.12
C ALA A 172 30.42 10.23 8.43
N GLN A 173 29.95 9.26 9.24
CA GLN A 173 29.09 8.16 8.84
C GLN A 173 27.76 8.64 8.24
N THR A 174 27.03 9.58 8.85
CA THR A 174 25.75 10.09 8.32
C THR A 174 25.93 10.81 6.97
N ALA A 175 27.02 11.58 6.81
CA ALA A 175 27.37 12.19 5.52
C ALA A 175 27.77 11.15 4.47
N GLN A 176 28.48 10.09 4.85
CA GLN A 176 28.81 8.96 3.97
C GLN A 176 27.56 8.18 3.55
N LEU A 177 26.66 7.86 4.49
CA LEU A 177 25.35 7.24 4.25
C LEU A 177 24.52 8.08 3.25
N PHE A 178 24.46 9.41 3.45
CA PHE A 178 23.76 10.32 2.53
C PHE A 178 24.36 10.30 1.11
N ARG A 179 25.70 10.29 0.99
CA ARG A 179 26.41 10.17 -0.30
C ARG A 179 26.34 8.78 -0.95
N GLN A 180 25.95 7.74 -0.19
CA GLN A 180 25.64 6.42 -0.73
C GLN A 180 24.23 6.37 -1.34
N MET A 181 23.27 7.12 -0.78
CA MET A 181 21.91 7.22 -1.33
C MET A 181 21.84 7.95 -2.67
N ASP A 182 22.53 9.10 -2.78
CA ASP A 182 22.55 9.88 -4.01
C ASP A 182 23.93 10.47 -4.29
N ARG A 183 24.43 10.19 -5.50
CA ARG A 183 25.74 10.63 -5.97
C ARG A 183 25.77 12.13 -6.26
N SER A 184 24.63 12.76 -6.53
CA SER A 184 24.56 14.22 -6.75
C SER A 184 25.09 15.00 -5.55
N VAL A 185 24.93 14.43 -4.34
CA VAL A 185 25.31 15.08 -3.08
C VAL A 185 26.81 14.97 -2.77
N ALA A 186 27.57 14.18 -3.54
CA ALA A 186 29.01 14.04 -3.35
C ALA A 186 29.78 15.37 -3.44
N GLN A 187 29.24 16.36 -4.15
CA GLN A 187 29.82 17.70 -4.32
C GLN A 187 29.67 18.62 -3.09
N PHE A 188 28.80 18.30 -2.13
CA PHE A 188 28.50 19.18 -1.00
C PHE A 188 29.32 18.84 0.25
N SER A 189 29.65 19.87 1.05
CA SER A 189 30.29 19.71 2.36
C SER A 189 29.35 19.12 3.40
N ASP A 190 29.90 18.48 4.44
CA ASP A 190 29.11 17.83 5.50
C ASP A 190 28.19 18.82 6.23
N ALA A 191 28.65 20.06 6.45
CA ALA A 191 27.85 21.16 6.99
C ALA A 191 26.68 21.59 6.07
N THR A 192 26.77 21.32 4.77
CA THR A 192 25.67 21.55 3.81
C THR A 192 24.66 20.40 3.85
N VAL A 193 25.13 19.15 3.98
CA VAL A 193 24.26 17.98 4.22
C VAL A 193 23.47 18.13 5.53
N GLY A 194 24.10 18.66 6.59
CA GLY A 194 23.43 19.00 7.86
C GLY A 194 22.29 19.98 7.69
N ARG A 195 22.46 20.98 6.82
CA ARG A 195 21.41 21.95 6.49
C ARG A 195 20.28 21.31 5.68
N MET A 196 20.58 20.43 4.73
CA MET A 196 19.56 19.68 3.98
C MET A 196 18.72 18.78 4.91
N LEU A 197 19.35 18.05 5.84
CA LEU A 197 18.65 17.20 6.81
C LEU A 197 17.79 18.04 7.77
N ALA A 198 18.32 19.13 8.33
CA ALA A 198 17.57 20.03 9.22
C ALA A 198 16.37 20.70 8.52
N VAL A 199 16.55 21.17 7.28
CA VAL A 199 15.50 21.81 6.46
C VAL A 199 14.39 20.83 6.07
N SER A 200 14.75 19.63 5.62
CA SER A 200 13.79 18.57 5.29
C SER A 200 13.12 17.96 6.54
N GLY A 201 13.78 18.04 7.71
CA GLY A 201 13.31 17.44 8.96
C GLY A 201 13.62 15.94 9.08
N VAL A 202 14.49 15.39 8.23
CA VAL A 202 14.89 13.99 8.27
C VAL A 202 15.97 13.78 9.34
N THR A 203 15.72 12.88 10.29
CA THR A 203 16.68 12.50 11.34
C THR A 203 17.68 11.46 10.84
N GLU A 204 18.81 11.30 11.54
CA GLU A 204 19.77 10.24 11.22
C GLU A 204 19.16 8.83 11.33
N SER A 205 18.38 8.55 12.39
CA SER A 205 17.70 7.26 12.56
C SER A 205 16.83 6.88 11.36
N LEU A 206 16.21 7.88 10.76
CA LEU A 206 15.30 7.77 9.62
C LEU A 206 16.06 7.66 8.28
N LEU A 207 17.21 8.32 8.15
CA LEU A 207 18.14 8.10 7.03
C LEU A 207 18.73 6.68 7.06
N ARG A 208 19.01 6.15 8.25
CA ARG A 208 19.46 4.76 8.44
C ARG A 208 18.36 3.76 8.09
N ASP A 209 17.11 3.98 8.51
CA ASP A 209 15.96 3.16 8.08
C ASP A 209 15.83 3.09 6.56
N VAL A 210 16.03 4.22 5.86
CA VAL A 210 16.00 4.25 4.38
C VAL A 210 17.05 3.35 3.75
N LEU A 211 18.29 3.40 4.24
CA LEU A 211 19.40 2.64 3.68
C LEU A 211 19.38 1.17 4.07
N VAL A 212 18.96 0.84 5.29
CA VAL A 212 18.90 -0.55 5.78
C VAL A 212 17.71 -1.31 5.18
N ASN A 213 16.58 -0.64 4.95
CA ASN A 213 15.34 -1.26 4.46
C ASN A 213 15.02 -0.89 2.99
N GLU A 214 16.01 -0.43 2.21
CA GLU A 214 15.94 -0.05 0.79
C GLU A 214 14.73 0.83 0.40
N ARG A 215 14.33 1.77 1.28
CA ARG A 215 13.09 2.54 1.15
C ARG A 215 13.25 3.71 0.15
N PRO A 216 12.15 4.18 -0.47
CA PRO A 216 12.21 5.42 -1.24
C PRO A 216 12.56 6.60 -0.33
N ALA A 217 13.66 7.30 -0.61
CA ALA A 217 14.04 8.48 0.17
C ALA A 217 12.93 9.57 0.12
N PRO A 218 12.71 10.33 1.22
CA PRO A 218 11.54 11.21 1.37
C PRO A 218 11.34 12.19 0.24
N PHE A 219 10.07 12.46 -0.08
CA PHE A 219 9.74 13.48 -1.09
C PHE A 219 10.34 14.84 -0.72
N LEU A 220 10.26 15.21 0.57
CA LEU A 220 10.72 16.48 1.09
C LEU A 220 12.25 16.58 1.14
N LEU A 221 12.93 15.44 1.32
CA LEU A 221 14.39 15.37 1.25
C LEU A 221 14.87 15.53 -0.20
N LYS A 222 14.31 14.76 -1.13
CA LYS A 222 14.60 14.87 -2.57
C LYS A 222 14.34 16.28 -3.10
N ASP A 223 13.23 16.88 -2.68
CA ASP A 223 12.88 18.25 -3.04
C ASP A 223 13.86 19.29 -2.45
N THR A 224 14.31 19.08 -1.20
CA THR A 224 15.35 19.92 -0.58
C THR A 224 16.69 19.80 -1.33
N ILE A 225 17.17 18.57 -1.59
CA ILE A 225 18.41 18.30 -2.33
C ILE A 225 18.41 19.01 -3.69
N ARG A 226 17.37 18.81 -4.51
CA ARG A 226 17.20 19.45 -5.84
C ARG A 226 17.33 20.97 -5.78
N ARG A 227 16.89 21.60 -4.69
CA ARG A 227 16.86 23.06 -4.54
C ARG A 227 18.20 23.62 -4.07
N PHE A 228 18.94 22.87 -3.24
CA PHE A 228 20.34 23.17 -2.94
C PHE A 228 21.24 22.97 -4.18
N GLU A 229 20.97 21.97 -5.01
CA GLU A 229 21.64 21.80 -6.32
C GLU A 229 21.36 22.96 -7.28
N LEU A 230 20.09 23.35 -7.41
CA LEU A 230 19.71 24.47 -8.26
C LEU A 230 20.36 25.79 -7.83
N ASP A 231 20.41 26.05 -6.52
CA ASP A 231 21.12 27.21 -5.96
C ASP A 231 22.63 27.15 -6.23
N HIS A 232 23.25 25.98 -6.03
CA HIS A 232 24.68 25.77 -6.27
C HIS A 232 25.06 25.93 -7.75
N LEU A 233 24.25 25.43 -8.67
CA LEU A 233 24.42 25.64 -10.11
C LEU A 233 24.33 27.13 -10.48
N ILE A 234 23.37 27.87 -9.91
CA ILE A 234 23.21 29.31 -10.16
C ILE A 234 24.34 30.14 -9.54
N GLN A 235 24.92 29.70 -8.42
CA GLN A 235 26.17 30.27 -7.90
C GLN A 235 27.35 29.99 -8.85
N ALA A 236 27.45 28.77 -9.41
CA ALA A 236 28.50 28.37 -10.35
C ALA A 236 28.38 29.04 -11.73
N GLU A 237 27.17 29.37 -12.19
CA GLU A 237 26.94 30.21 -13.38
C GLU A 237 27.50 31.65 -13.22
N GLY A 238 27.88 32.06 -12.00
CA GLY A 238 28.65 33.28 -11.76
C GLY A 238 27.87 34.60 -11.82
N HIS A 239 26.54 34.56 -11.94
CA HIS A 239 25.70 35.76 -12.06
C HIS A 239 25.98 36.79 -10.95
N PRO A 240 26.31 38.05 -11.28
CA PRO A 240 26.73 39.04 -10.29
C PRO A 240 25.57 39.68 -9.53
N ILE A 241 24.35 39.69 -10.07
CA ILE A 241 23.21 40.40 -9.46
C ILE A 241 22.25 39.40 -8.77
N PRO A 242 21.94 39.56 -7.47
CA PRO A 242 21.03 38.66 -6.75
C PRO A 242 19.63 38.54 -7.35
N SER A 243 19.11 39.58 -7.99
CA SER A 243 17.82 39.53 -8.70
C SER A 243 17.86 38.62 -9.94
N GLU A 244 19.00 38.54 -10.63
CA GLU A 244 19.18 37.63 -11.77
C GLU A 244 19.24 36.19 -11.28
N ARG A 245 19.95 35.93 -10.17
CA ARG A 245 19.94 34.61 -9.49
C ARG A 245 18.53 34.19 -9.09
N PHE A 246 17.76 35.07 -8.45
CA PHE A 246 16.38 34.78 -8.05
C PHE A 246 15.45 34.53 -9.25
N GLY A 247 15.55 35.35 -10.31
CA GLY A 247 14.80 35.12 -11.54
C GLY A 247 15.18 33.81 -12.23
N ARG A 248 16.47 33.49 -12.28
CA ARG A 248 17.01 32.22 -12.81
C ARG A 248 16.50 31.02 -12.02
N PHE A 249 16.54 31.08 -10.68
CA PHE A 249 16.02 30.02 -9.81
C PHE A 249 14.53 29.82 -10.01
N LYS A 250 13.74 30.90 -9.99
CA LYS A 250 12.29 30.84 -10.21
C LYS A 250 11.94 30.22 -11.56
N ASN A 251 12.56 30.69 -12.65
CA ASN A 251 12.27 30.18 -13.99
C ASN A 251 12.63 28.69 -14.15
N LEU A 252 13.71 28.23 -13.50
CA LEU A 252 14.12 26.82 -13.52
C LEU A 252 13.27 25.95 -12.58
N GLU A 253 12.74 26.50 -11.47
CA GLU A 253 11.69 25.83 -10.69
C GLU A 253 10.40 25.69 -11.50
N GLU A 254 9.87 26.78 -12.05
CA GLU A 254 8.64 26.78 -12.85
C GLU A 254 8.72 25.82 -14.05
N ALA A 255 9.88 25.72 -14.72
CA ALA A 255 10.11 24.75 -15.79
C ALA A 255 10.09 23.30 -15.28
N PHE A 256 10.76 22.99 -14.17
CA PHE A 256 10.76 21.64 -13.56
C PHE A 256 9.36 21.23 -13.07
N GLU A 257 8.58 22.19 -12.57
CA GLU A 257 7.23 21.98 -12.05
C GLU A 257 6.18 21.87 -13.17
N ALA A 258 6.39 22.53 -14.32
CA ALA A 258 5.53 22.42 -15.49
C ALA A 258 5.68 21.08 -16.23
N ASP A 259 6.89 20.52 -16.30
CA ASP A 259 7.14 19.15 -16.74
C ASP A 259 6.51 18.16 -15.75
N CYS A 260 5.26 17.75 -15.93
CA CYS A 260 4.64 16.73 -15.08
C CYS A 260 3.52 15.96 -15.78
N ASP A 261 3.21 14.78 -15.23
CA ASP A 261 2.20 13.86 -15.75
C ASP A 261 0.77 14.30 -15.38
N GLU A 262 -0.22 13.79 -16.12
CA GLU A 262 -1.63 14.18 -15.94
C GLU A 262 -2.19 13.88 -14.53
N ASN A 263 -1.62 12.92 -13.79
CA ASN A 263 -2.03 12.64 -12.42
C ASN A 263 -1.52 13.71 -11.46
N THR A 264 -0.26 14.12 -11.62
CA THR A 264 0.31 15.30 -10.94
C THR A 264 -0.48 16.56 -11.28
N LEU A 265 -0.80 16.79 -12.56
CA LEU A 265 -1.65 17.93 -12.97
C LEU A 265 -3.04 17.88 -12.33
N ARG A 266 -3.68 16.72 -12.25
CA ARG A 266 -4.99 16.56 -11.59
C ARG A 266 -4.93 16.93 -10.11
N MET A 267 -3.92 16.50 -9.37
CA MET A 267 -3.72 16.93 -7.98
C MET A 267 -3.52 18.45 -7.88
N ARG A 268 -2.71 19.04 -8.77
CA ARG A 268 -2.42 20.48 -8.79
C ARG A 268 -3.61 21.35 -9.21
N ARG A 269 -4.56 20.84 -10.01
CA ARG A 269 -5.82 21.54 -10.32
C ARG A 269 -6.68 21.80 -9.07
N VAL A 270 -6.62 20.89 -8.09
CA VAL A 270 -7.30 21.05 -6.79
C VAL A 270 -6.40 21.78 -5.78
N PHE A 271 -5.09 21.54 -5.82
CA PHE A 271 -4.11 22.13 -4.90
C PHE A 271 -2.94 22.81 -5.65
N PRO A 272 -3.10 24.06 -6.13
CA PRO A 272 -2.14 24.71 -7.03
C PRO A 272 -0.71 24.87 -6.49
N GLY A 273 -0.54 24.89 -5.16
CA GLY A 273 0.75 25.01 -4.50
C GLY A 273 1.51 23.69 -4.29
N LEU A 274 1.01 22.54 -4.75
CA LEU A 274 1.64 21.24 -4.54
C LEU A 274 2.80 21.01 -5.52
N PRO A 275 4.05 20.81 -5.05
CA PRO A 275 5.18 20.49 -5.91
C PRO A 275 5.08 19.09 -6.52
N LYS A 276 5.62 18.94 -7.73
CA LYS A 276 5.75 17.68 -8.48
C LYS A 276 6.34 16.54 -7.64
N THR A 277 7.37 16.84 -6.85
CA THR A 277 8.05 15.90 -5.95
C THR A 277 7.11 15.27 -4.92
N ALA A 278 6.23 16.08 -4.32
CA ALA A 278 5.23 15.63 -3.34
C ALA A 278 4.05 14.90 -4.02
N ALA A 279 3.52 15.46 -5.11
CA ALA A 279 2.44 14.84 -5.88
C ALA A 279 2.80 13.42 -6.34
N GLN A 280 4.01 13.22 -6.86
CA GLN A 280 4.50 11.91 -7.30
C GLN A 280 4.73 10.93 -6.13
N ALA A 281 4.96 11.40 -4.90
CA ALA A 281 5.08 10.53 -3.72
C ALA A 281 3.69 10.07 -3.21
N ILE A 282 2.73 11.00 -3.15
CA ILE A 282 1.34 10.71 -2.76
C ILE A 282 0.68 9.82 -3.81
N TRP A 283 0.94 10.03 -5.11
CA TRP A 283 0.40 9.17 -6.18
C TRP A 283 0.87 7.71 -6.07
N ARG A 284 2.14 7.47 -5.70
CA ARG A 284 2.66 6.11 -5.46
C ARG A 284 1.87 5.36 -4.38
N THR A 285 1.39 6.07 -3.35
CA THR A 285 0.61 5.50 -2.24
C THR A 285 -0.89 5.75 -2.34
N THR A 286 -1.38 6.31 -3.46
CA THR A 286 -2.80 6.37 -3.79
C THR A 286 -3.24 4.97 -4.23
N SER A 287 -4.25 4.37 -3.62
CA SER A 287 -4.74 3.01 -3.93
C SER A 287 -5.45 2.95 -5.29
N ALA A 288 -5.66 1.75 -5.84
CA ALA A 288 -6.33 1.58 -7.14
C ALA A 288 -7.74 2.19 -7.19
N SER A 289 -8.52 2.02 -6.11
CA SER A 289 -9.87 2.59 -5.97
C SER A 289 -9.86 4.12 -5.84
N GLU A 290 -8.91 4.69 -5.11
CA GLU A 290 -8.72 6.15 -5.02
C GLU A 290 -8.27 6.77 -6.35
N ARG A 291 -7.37 6.09 -7.09
CA ARG A 291 -7.01 6.47 -8.47
C ARG A 291 -8.26 6.45 -9.34
N LEU A 292 -9.03 5.37 -9.33
CA LEU A 292 -10.24 5.22 -10.14
C LEU A 292 -11.30 6.30 -9.82
N HIS A 293 -11.51 6.62 -8.55
CA HIS A 293 -12.34 7.76 -8.12
C HIS A 293 -11.84 9.07 -8.74
N MET A 294 -10.54 9.37 -8.66
CA MET A 294 -9.94 10.56 -9.29
C MET A 294 -10.06 10.58 -10.82
N HIS A 295 -10.17 9.42 -11.49
CA HIS A 295 -10.43 9.35 -12.94
C HIS A 295 -11.90 9.55 -13.30
N ASN A 296 -12.82 9.03 -12.48
CA ASN A 296 -14.24 8.92 -12.84
C ASN A 296 -15.14 9.99 -12.19
N GLN A 297 -14.68 10.69 -11.16
CA GLN A 297 -15.48 11.66 -10.39
C GLN A 297 -14.75 13.01 -10.20
N PRO A 298 -15.45 14.14 -10.24
CA PRO A 298 -14.87 15.46 -9.97
C PRO A 298 -14.63 15.65 -8.47
N GLY A 299 -13.42 15.36 -8.00
CA GLY A 299 -13.07 15.52 -6.59
C GLY A 299 -11.66 15.07 -6.24
N MET A 300 -11.43 14.86 -4.94
CA MET A 300 -10.22 14.25 -4.39
C MET A 300 -10.64 13.33 -3.24
N PRO A 301 -10.14 12.08 -3.14
CA PRO A 301 -10.41 11.21 -2.01
C PRO A 301 -9.96 11.87 -0.69
N GLN A 302 -10.74 11.70 0.38
CA GLN A 302 -10.51 12.43 1.63
C GLN A 302 -9.11 12.20 2.22
N ARG A 303 -8.60 10.95 2.19
CA ARG A 303 -7.24 10.61 2.63
C ARG A 303 -6.17 11.32 1.80
N VAL A 304 -6.27 11.23 0.47
CA VAL A 304 -5.35 11.88 -0.47
C VAL A 304 -5.34 13.41 -0.25
N ALA A 305 -6.51 14.02 -0.05
CA ALA A 305 -6.63 15.44 0.28
C ALA A 305 -5.98 15.80 1.62
N GLN A 306 -6.12 14.96 2.65
CA GLN A 306 -5.45 15.14 3.95
C GLN A 306 -3.93 15.03 3.82
N GLU A 307 -3.41 14.03 3.10
CA GLU A 307 -1.98 13.87 2.86
C GLU A 307 -1.38 15.04 2.07
N ILE A 308 -2.10 15.55 1.06
CA ILE A 308 -1.70 16.77 0.34
C ILE A 308 -1.64 17.98 1.28
N LEU A 309 -2.61 18.15 2.19
CA LEU A 309 -2.60 19.26 3.15
C LEU A 309 -1.44 19.17 4.15
N VAL A 310 -1.07 17.96 4.61
CA VAL A 310 0.12 17.76 5.46
C VAL A 310 1.41 18.00 4.65
N ALA A 311 1.50 17.50 3.42
CA ALA A 311 2.67 17.73 2.57
C ALA A 311 2.88 19.23 2.28
N LEU A 312 1.82 19.97 1.95
CA LEU A 312 1.86 21.44 1.76
C LEU A 312 2.36 22.18 3.03
N ARG A 313 1.95 21.73 4.21
CA ARG A 313 2.45 22.26 5.50
C ARG A 313 3.95 22.04 5.64
N GLU A 314 4.41 20.80 5.45
CA GLU A 314 5.81 20.44 5.66
C GLU A 314 6.75 21.04 4.61
N ILE A 315 6.28 21.20 3.37
CA ILE A 315 6.94 22.00 2.34
C ILE A 315 7.05 23.45 2.79
N ARG A 316 5.97 24.07 3.29
CA ARG A 316 6.03 25.47 3.76
C ARG A 316 7.01 25.66 4.91
N LEU A 317 7.14 24.68 5.81
CA LEU A 317 8.16 24.67 6.87
C LEU A 317 9.59 24.52 6.32
N ALA A 318 9.81 23.61 5.37
CA ALA A 318 11.12 23.46 4.71
C ALA A 318 11.52 24.75 3.95
N ARG A 319 10.61 25.30 3.14
CA ARG A 319 10.80 26.56 2.40
C ARG A 319 11.16 27.73 3.33
N ALA A 320 10.66 27.75 4.57
CA ALA A 320 11.05 28.76 5.56
C ALA A 320 12.51 28.58 6.03
N GLY A 321 12.96 27.34 6.27
CA GLY A 321 14.36 27.04 6.58
C GLY A 321 15.33 27.25 5.40
N GLU A 322 14.91 26.92 4.17
CA GLU A 322 15.73 27.05 2.95
C GLU A 322 16.29 28.47 2.76
N GLY A 323 15.46 29.50 2.92
CA GLY A 323 15.87 30.90 2.74
C GLY A 323 16.84 31.43 3.79
N LEU A 324 17.24 30.61 4.78
CA LEU A 324 18.42 30.89 5.60
C LEU A 324 19.72 30.53 4.87
N TYR A 325 19.70 29.53 3.98
CA TYR A 325 20.88 28.86 3.44
C TYR A 325 21.07 29.07 1.93
N LEU A 326 20.00 29.03 1.14
CA LEU A 326 20.03 29.29 -0.31
C LEU A 326 20.19 30.80 -0.59
N GLU A 327 20.92 31.17 -1.64
CA GLU A 327 21.19 32.59 -1.97
C GLU A 327 20.30 33.15 -3.08
N ALA A 328 19.75 32.29 -3.93
CA ALA A 328 18.86 32.63 -5.03
C ALA A 328 17.36 32.52 -4.65
N VAL A 329 17.02 32.41 -3.36
CA VAL A 329 15.64 32.23 -2.87
C VAL A 329 15.24 33.38 -1.93
N SER A 330 14.00 33.88 -2.10
CA SER A 330 13.40 34.92 -1.26
C SER A 330 12.00 34.48 -0.82
N ASN A 331 11.78 34.35 0.49
CA ASN A 331 10.54 33.82 1.06
C ASN A 331 10.10 34.59 2.33
N PRO A 332 8.88 35.17 2.38
CA PRO A 332 8.33 35.83 3.57
C PRO A 332 8.37 35.02 4.87
N ASP A 333 8.31 33.69 4.78
CA ASP A 333 8.37 32.82 5.96
C ASP A 333 9.82 32.56 6.43
N SER A 334 10.80 32.66 5.54
CA SER A 334 12.23 32.74 5.93
C SER A 334 12.56 34.10 6.56
N ASP A 335 11.95 35.18 6.06
CA ASP A 335 12.09 36.52 6.64
C ASP A 335 11.54 36.57 8.09
N ARG A 336 10.45 35.85 8.35
CA ARG A 336 9.92 35.61 9.71
C ARG A 336 10.90 34.85 10.59
N LEU A 337 11.45 33.74 10.07
CA LEU A 337 12.38 32.88 10.80
C LEU A 337 13.69 33.61 11.14
N MET A 338 14.25 34.39 10.20
CA MET A 338 15.42 35.23 10.43
C MET A 338 15.20 36.25 11.55
N LEU A 339 14.08 36.99 11.53
CA LEU A 339 13.79 37.94 12.62
C LEU A 339 13.63 37.24 13.98
N HIS A 340 13.01 36.06 14.03
CA HIS A 340 12.91 35.31 15.29
C HIS A 340 14.29 34.87 15.81
N MET A 341 15.13 34.29 14.94
CA MET A 341 16.47 33.83 15.32
C MET A 341 17.41 34.99 15.73
N LEU A 342 17.24 36.20 15.17
CA LEU A 342 17.99 37.38 15.60
C LEU A 342 17.64 37.81 17.03
N GLY A 343 16.37 37.69 17.45
CA GLY A 343 15.94 38.06 18.81
C GLY A 343 16.43 37.11 19.90
N ASN A 344 16.87 35.92 19.52
CA ASN A 344 17.44 34.93 20.43
C ASN A 344 18.96 35.12 20.66
N LEU A 345 19.62 36.00 19.89
CA LEU A 345 21.04 36.35 20.08
C LEU A 345 21.24 37.07 21.41
N ALA A 346 22.20 36.61 22.21
CA ALA A 346 22.44 37.10 23.58
C ALA A 346 22.69 38.62 23.68
N ASN A 347 23.31 39.21 22.64
CA ASN A 347 23.67 40.63 22.58
C ASN A 347 22.74 41.44 21.67
N TRP A 348 21.54 40.94 21.34
CA TRP A 348 20.59 41.68 20.49
C TRP A 348 20.03 42.94 21.20
N PRO A 349 19.95 44.11 20.53
CA PRO A 349 19.44 45.34 21.12
C PRO A 349 17.98 45.23 21.60
N GLN A 350 17.80 45.15 22.92
CA GLN A 350 16.47 45.00 23.56
C GLN A 350 15.55 46.22 23.33
N GLN A 351 16.14 47.41 23.17
CA GLN A 351 15.42 48.65 22.84
C GLN A 351 15.27 48.86 21.32
N MET A 352 15.15 47.80 20.52
CA MET A 352 14.97 47.92 19.06
C MET A 352 13.74 47.13 18.60
N ARG A 353 12.78 47.82 17.98
CA ARG A 353 11.58 47.24 17.37
C ARG A 353 11.74 47.26 15.86
N ILE A 354 11.67 46.10 15.21
CA ILE A 354 11.70 46.00 13.75
C ILE A 354 10.42 45.34 13.28
N GLU A 355 9.75 45.93 12.28
CA GLU A 355 8.54 45.43 11.64
C GLU A 355 8.77 45.27 10.14
N ILE A 356 8.40 44.12 9.56
CA ILE A 356 8.30 43.92 8.11
C ILE A 356 6.82 44.05 7.71
N ARG A 357 6.54 44.87 6.70
CA ARG A 357 5.20 45.16 6.15
C ARG A 357 5.15 44.89 4.64
N ARG A 358 3.95 44.74 4.05
CA ARG A 358 3.74 44.36 2.65
C ARG A 358 3.36 45.56 1.77
N GLY A 359 4.30 46.08 0.99
CA GLY A 359 4.04 47.10 -0.04
C GLY A 359 3.86 48.53 0.49
N THR A 360 3.07 48.77 1.54
CA THR A 360 2.86 50.10 2.14
C THR A 360 3.13 50.12 3.65
N THR A 361 3.33 51.32 4.21
CA THR A 361 3.48 51.55 5.66
C THR A 361 2.23 51.19 6.45
N GLU A 362 1.05 51.39 5.88
CA GLU A 362 -0.24 51.12 6.53
C GLU A 362 -0.67 49.64 6.47
N SER A 363 -0.05 48.84 5.59
CA SER A 363 -0.32 47.40 5.46
C SER A 363 -0.01 46.58 6.71
N ASP A 364 -0.59 45.38 6.77
CA ASP A 364 -0.39 44.41 7.85
C ASP A 364 1.09 44.10 8.12
N VAL A 365 1.40 43.91 9.40
CA VAL A 365 2.71 43.47 9.86
C VAL A 365 2.90 41.99 9.51
N LEU A 366 3.75 41.71 8.52
CA LEU A 366 4.11 40.34 8.15
C LEU A 366 4.92 39.65 9.25
N SER A 367 5.83 40.38 9.89
CA SER A 367 6.71 39.88 10.96
C SER A 367 7.23 41.02 11.82
N ALA A 368 7.56 40.77 13.10
CA ALA A 368 8.20 41.75 13.95
C ALA A 368 9.00 41.17 15.13
N ILE A 369 9.98 41.93 15.61
CA ILE A 369 10.89 41.61 16.73
C ILE A 369 11.02 42.81 17.67
N GLY A 370 11.16 42.57 18.98
CA GLY A 370 11.35 43.59 20.03
C GLY A 370 10.03 44.09 20.65
N ASP A 371 10.10 44.77 21.81
CA ASP A 371 8.91 45.31 22.49
C ASP A 371 8.19 46.34 21.58
N ALA A 372 6.87 46.25 21.48
CA ALA A 372 6.05 47.20 20.74
C ALA A 372 6.10 48.64 21.30
N ARG A 373 6.50 48.79 22.57
CA ARG A 373 6.71 50.06 23.28
C ARG A 373 8.14 50.61 23.14
N SER A 374 9.00 49.95 22.36
CA SER A 374 10.37 50.40 22.16
C SER A 374 10.42 51.78 21.46
N PRO A 375 11.28 52.72 21.93
CA PRO A 375 11.40 54.03 21.30
C PRO A 375 12.07 53.99 19.92
N PHE A 376 12.96 53.02 19.66
CA PHE A 376 13.63 52.86 18.37
C PHE A 376 12.87 51.84 17.52
N ARG A 377 11.92 52.34 16.71
CA ARG A 377 11.05 51.55 15.82
C ARG A 377 11.44 51.75 14.36
N HIS A 378 11.76 50.65 13.68
CA HIS A 378 12.11 50.62 12.26
C HIS A 378 11.08 49.82 11.46
N VAL A 379 10.56 50.41 10.38
CA VAL A 379 9.60 49.76 9.48
C VAL A 379 10.28 49.46 8.15
N LEU A 380 10.28 48.18 7.78
CA LEU A 380 10.82 47.65 6.54
C LEU A 380 9.66 47.26 5.62
N ILE A 381 9.66 47.78 4.40
CA ILE A 381 8.67 47.45 3.38
C ILE A 381 9.27 46.39 2.48
N ARG A 382 8.70 45.18 2.51
CA ARG A 382 9.08 44.07 1.63
C ARG A 382 8.50 44.33 0.23
N GLN A 383 9.37 44.34 -0.77
CA GLN A 383 9.02 44.44 -2.19
C GLN A 383 9.34 43.11 -2.90
N ASN A 384 9.22 43.07 -4.23
CA ASN A 384 9.43 41.83 -5.00
C ASN A 384 10.92 41.45 -5.14
N ASP A 385 11.83 42.42 -5.11
CA ASP A 385 13.28 42.23 -5.31
C ASP A 385 14.17 42.78 -4.18
N GLY A 386 13.58 43.23 -3.06
CA GLY A 386 14.33 43.77 -1.93
C GLY A 386 13.51 44.41 -0.81
N TYR A 387 14.21 45.20 0.02
CA TYR A 387 13.68 45.83 1.21
C TYR A 387 13.91 47.35 1.22
N ALA A 388 12.83 48.12 1.22
CA ALA A 388 12.89 49.57 1.44
C ALA A 388 12.81 49.89 2.94
N ILE A 389 13.72 50.75 3.44
CA ILE A 389 13.66 51.27 4.80
C ILE A 389 12.75 52.49 4.79
N HIS A 390 11.67 52.49 5.59
CA HIS A 390 10.89 53.70 5.78
C HIS A 390 11.53 54.60 6.84
N ARG A 391 11.98 55.80 6.43
CA ARG A 391 12.32 56.90 7.33
C ARG A 391 11.18 57.92 7.35
N GLY A 392 11.00 58.55 8.52
CA GLY A 392 9.96 59.58 8.73
C GLY A 392 10.22 60.92 8.01
N ASP A 393 11.28 61.02 7.22
CA ASP A 393 11.63 62.17 6.37
C ASP A 393 11.01 62.07 4.96
N GLY A 394 10.28 60.99 4.66
CA GLY A 394 9.68 60.74 3.34
C GLY A 394 10.67 60.24 2.29
N SER A 395 11.97 60.19 2.59
CA SER A 395 12.96 59.59 1.70
C SER A 395 12.90 58.07 1.77
N SER A 396 12.75 57.44 0.62
CA SER A 396 12.97 56.00 0.46
C SER A 396 14.37 55.79 -0.12
N PRO A 397 15.40 55.48 0.69
CA PRO A 397 16.69 55.07 0.15
C PRO A 397 16.51 53.82 -0.72
N GLN A 398 17.26 53.72 -1.82
CA GLN A 398 17.21 52.55 -2.70
C GLN A 398 17.43 51.28 -1.87
N GLY A 399 16.45 50.38 -1.91
CA GLY A 399 16.39 49.24 -1.02
C GLY A 399 17.57 48.29 -1.26
N SER A 400 18.24 47.87 -0.18
CA SER A 400 19.15 46.73 -0.29
C SER A 400 18.32 45.45 -0.48
N LYS A 401 18.81 44.57 -1.35
CA LYS A 401 18.04 43.41 -1.83
C LYS A 401 17.99 42.24 -0.83
N ASP A 402 18.80 42.32 0.22
CA ASP A 402 18.93 41.31 1.27
C ASP A 402 18.51 41.90 2.64
N LEU A 403 17.72 41.12 3.38
CA LEU A 403 17.25 41.47 4.72
C LEU A 403 18.43 41.67 5.69
N CYS A 404 19.43 40.79 5.67
CA CYS A 404 20.56 40.88 6.61
C CYS A 404 21.38 42.16 6.40
N SER A 405 21.56 42.57 5.14
CA SER A 405 22.22 43.80 4.73
C SER A 405 21.44 45.06 5.13
N VAL A 406 20.11 45.04 5.02
CA VAL A 406 19.26 46.12 5.56
C VAL A 406 19.35 46.20 7.08
N LEU A 407 19.28 45.08 7.79
CA LEU A 407 19.36 45.02 9.25
C LEU A 407 20.72 45.49 9.77
N PHE A 408 21.82 45.12 9.09
CA PHE A 408 23.16 45.64 9.39
C PHE A 408 23.23 47.17 9.32
N LEU A 409 22.60 47.78 8.31
CA LEU A 409 22.57 49.24 8.15
C LEU A 409 21.75 49.95 9.24
N LEU A 410 20.76 49.28 9.84
CA LEU A 410 19.98 49.82 10.96
C LEU A 410 20.70 49.77 12.31
N LEU A 411 21.60 48.80 12.52
CA LEU A 411 22.37 48.68 13.76
C LEU A 411 23.41 49.81 13.89
N LEU A 412 23.56 50.36 15.11
CA LEU A 412 24.61 51.34 15.44
C LEU A 412 26.00 50.68 15.50
N PRO A 413 27.12 51.42 15.31
CA PRO A 413 28.47 50.87 15.37
C PRO A 413 28.79 50.09 16.66
N GLU A 414 28.34 50.61 17.81
CA GLU A 414 28.49 49.96 19.12
C GLU A 414 27.72 48.63 19.20
N GLN A 415 26.50 48.59 18.66
CA GLN A 415 25.67 47.38 18.61
C GLN A 415 26.29 46.33 17.68
N ARG A 416 26.85 46.76 16.53
CA ARG A 416 27.63 45.91 15.62
C ARG A 416 28.86 45.31 16.32
N GLN A 417 29.55 46.10 17.13
CA GLN A 417 30.70 45.62 17.92
C GLN A 417 30.29 44.62 19.01
N LEU A 418 29.20 44.88 19.75
CA LEU A 418 28.66 43.95 20.76
C LEU A 418 28.17 42.63 20.15
N LEU A 419 27.67 42.64 18.91
CA LEU A 419 27.31 41.44 18.15
C LEU A 419 28.51 40.77 17.46
N GLY A 420 29.71 41.39 17.47
CA GLY A 420 30.89 40.91 16.73
C GLY A 420 30.86 41.19 15.21
N VAL A 421 29.76 41.72 14.69
CA VAL A 421 29.51 41.97 13.26
C VAL A 421 30.13 43.30 12.81
N THR A 422 31.46 43.41 12.88
CA THR A 422 32.18 44.65 12.53
C THR A 422 32.72 44.68 11.09
N LYS A 423 32.82 43.51 10.44
CA LYS A 423 33.27 43.33 9.05
C LYS A 423 32.18 42.62 8.24
N ASP A 424 32.31 42.64 6.92
CA ASP A 424 31.52 41.86 5.94
C ASP A 424 29.99 42.09 5.94
N GLY A 425 29.51 43.08 6.71
CA GLY A 425 28.17 43.64 6.59
C GLY A 425 27.04 42.65 6.88
N GLY A 426 26.07 42.61 5.96
CA GLY A 426 24.95 41.67 6.04
C GLY A 426 25.38 40.20 5.97
N ALA A 427 26.51 39.88 5.34
CA ALA A 427 26.99 38.50 5.24
C ALA A 427 27.40 37.94 6.60
N ALA A 428 28.11 38.73 7.41
CA ALA A 428 28.49 38.34 8.77
C ALA A 428 27.26 38.23 9.71
N LEU A 429 26.25 39.09 9.57
CA LEU A 429 24.99 38.95 10.31
C LEU A 429 24.26 37.66 9.91
N ARG A 430 24.19 37.35 8.60
CA ARG A 430 23.64 36.07 8.09
C ARG A 430 24.43 34.87 8.61
N GLN A 431 25.76 34.99 8.74
CA GLN A 431 26.62 33.94 9.27
C GLN A 431 26.35 33.66 10.76
N LEU A 432 26.06 34.68 11.58
CA LEU A 432 25.60 34.48 12.97
C LEU A 432 24.22 33.79 13.05
N ILE A 433 23.28 34.10 12.14
CA ILE A 433 22.01 33.38 12.07
C ILE A 433 22.26 31.91 11.68
N ARG A 434 23.12 31.66 10.68
CA ARG A 434 23.51 30.32 10.20
C ARG A 434 24.31 29.49 11.20
N ALA A 435 24.87 30.11 12.24
CA ALA A 435 25.61 29.45 13.33
C ALA A 435 24.72 29.11 14.54
N GLN A 436 23.45 29.55 14.57
CA GLN A 436 22.48 29.07 15.54
C GLN A 436 21.85 27.75 15.06
N PRO A 437 21.46 26.85 15.97
CA PRO A 437 20.68 25.67 15.63
C PRO A 437 19.33 26.09 15.00
N LEU A 438 18.88 25.36 13.98
CA LEU A 438 17.58 25.61 13.36
C LEU A 438 16.46 25.30 14.36
N PRO A 439 15.49 26.23 14.60
CA PRO A 439 14.38 25.96 15.51
C PRO A 439 13.57 24.73 15.10
N THR A 440 13.03 23.99 16.07
CA THR A 440 12.27 22.76 15.81
C THR A 440 11.06 23.03 14.92
N ARG A 441 10.63 22.04 14.12
CA ARG A 441 9.50 22.19 13.17
C ARG A 441 8.21 22.64 13.88
N ALA A 442 8.01 22.24 15.13
CA ALA A 442 6.91 22.72 15.99
C ALA A 442 7.05 24.22 16.34
N ALA A 443 8.24 24.70 16.68
CA ALA A 443 8.50 26.13 16.94
C ALA A 443 8.31 26.97 15.67
N VAL A 444 8.83 26.52 14.52
CA VAL A 444 8.61 27.19 13.22
C VAL A 444 7.11 27.18 12.85
N SER A 445 6.41 26.06 13.05
CA SER A 445 4.96 25.96 12.83
C SER A 445 4.16 26.95 13.68
N LYS A 446 4.57 27.17 14.94
CA LYS A 446 3.96 28.16 15.84
C LYS A 446 4.27 29.59 15.38
N LEU A 447 5.51 29.87 14.98
CA LEU A 447 5.95 31.16 14.45
C LEU A 447 5.23 31.58 13.16
N LEU A 448 4.95 30.61 12.27
CA LEU A 448 4.24 30.85 11.01
C LEU A 448 2.70 30.84 11.14
N GLY A 449 2.16 30.68 12.36
CA GLY A 449 0.72 30.70 12.64
C GLY A 449 -0.05 29.51 12.03
N LEU A 450 0.60 28.36 11.82
CA LEU A 450 -0.04 27.20 11.21
C LEU A 450 -0.92 26.47 12.23
N ALA A 451 -2.22 26.36 11.95
CA ALA A 451 -3.19 25.62 12.76
C ALA A 451 -2.69 24.19 13.09
N PRO A 452 -3.01 23.62 14.26
CA PRO A 452 -2.63 22.24 14.60
C PRO A 452 -3.23 21.25 13.59
N LEU A 453 -2.48 20.21 13.25
CA LEU A 453 -3.02 19.07 12.51
C LEU A 453 -3.80 18.15 13.46
N PRO A 454 -4.83 17.41 12.97
CA PRO A 454 -5.23 16.16 13.62
C PRO A 454 -4.05 15.18 13.63
N HIS A 455 -4.08 14.16 14.49
CA HIS A 455 -3.00 13.17 14.57
C HIS A 455 -2.83 12.41 13.23
N VAL A 456 -1.75 12.74 12.53
CA VAL A 456 -1.26 12.05 11.32
C VAL A 456 0.25 11.85 11.50
N ASP A 457 0.72 10.62 11.38
CA ASP A 457 2.16 10.33 11.45
C ASP A 457 2.88 10.98 10.26
N LEU A 458 3.83 11.87 10.54
CA LEU A 458 4.65 12.55 9.53
C LEU A 458 5.49 11.56 8.72
N GLY A 459 5.83 10.39 9.27
CA GLY A 459 6.45 9.28 8.54
C GLY A 459 5.55 8.76 7.42
N THR A 460 4.25 8.61 7.64
CA THR A 460 3.31 8.16 6.61
C THR A 460 3.29 9.10 5.40
N VAL A 461 3.40 10.41 5.63
CA VAL A 461 3.35 11.43 4.56
C VAL A 461 4.71 11.64 3.89
N GLN A 462 5.83 11.63 4.64
CA GLN A 462 7.16 11.86 4.07
C GLN A 462 7.65 10.70 3.18
N PHE A 463 7.31 9.46 3.53
CA PHE A 463 7.76 8.25 2.85
C PHE A 463 6.74 7.68 1.87
N GLY A 464 5.46 7.92 2.12
CA GLY A 464 4.40 7.08 1.58
C GLY A 464 4.33 5.76 2.37
N GLN A 465 3.63 5.80 3.51
CA GLN A 465 3.70 4.82 4.60
C GLN A 465 5.09 4.67 5.25
N ARG A 466 5.11 4.14 6.47
CA ARG A 466 6.32 3.69 7.20
C ARG A 466 6.87 2.36 6.62
N GLY A 467 6.96 2.30 5.30
CA GLY A 467 7.43 1.17 4.50
C GLY A 467 6.31 0.34 3.84
N GLN A 468 5.81 0.80 2.69
CA GLN A 468 5.21 -0.07 1.66
C GLN A 468 5.38 0.56 0.27
N LEU A 469 6.21 -0.05 -0.59
CA LEU A 469 6.27 0.28 -2.01
C LEU A 469 5.09 -0.40 -2.72
N HIS A 470 4.03 0.37 -2.99
CA HIS A 470 2.84 -0.08 -3.70
C HIS A 470 3.12 -0.34 -5.19
N GLY A 471 3.69 -1.51 -5.47
CA GLY A 471 4.02 -1.99 -6.81
C GLY A 471 4.07 -3.51 -6.90
N GLY A 472 2.92 -4.14 -7.15
CA GLY A 472 2.85 -5.56 -7.56
C GLY A 472 2.95 -6.61 -6.44
N GLY A 473 2.83 -6.23 -5.16
CA GLY A 473 2.68 -7.25 -4.12
C GLY A 473 2.45 -6.72 -2.71
N ASP A 474 1.32 -7.15 -2.14
CA ASP A 474 0.81 -6.71 -0.83
C ASP A 474 1.54 -7.41 0.33
N SER A 475 2.87 -7.26 0.37
CA SER A 475 3.63 -7.62 1.56
C SER A 475 3.15 -6.74 2.71
N GLN A 476 2.33 -7.30 3.62
CA GLN A 476 1.85 -6.57 4.79
C GLN A 476 3.04 -5.98 5.56
N PRO A 477 2.85 -4.84 6.25
CA PRO A 477 3.95 -4.17 6.93
C PRO A 477 4.63 -5.14 7.89
N ALA A 478 5.96 -5.07 7.95
CA ALA A 478 6.76 -5.86 8.90
C ALA A 478 6.29 -5.54 10.32
N SER A 479 5.41 -6.41 10.84
CA SER A 479 4.61 -6.06 12.01
C SER A 479 5.51 -5.93 13.23
N THR A 480 5.26 -4.91 14.05
CA THR A 480 5.83 -4.84 15.41
C THR A 480 5.24 -5.91 16.34
N LYS A 481 4.14 -6.55 15.91
CA LYS A 481 3.59 -7.78 16.47
C LYS A 481 4.52 -8.97 16.21
N SER A 482 4.64 -9.85 17.19
CA SER A 482 5.35 -11.11 17.09
C SER A 482 4.81 -12.03 15.98
N VAL A 483 5.59 -13.04 15.60
CA VAL A 483 5.17 -14.09 14.64
C VAL A 483 3.86 -14.77 15.09
N VAL A 484 3.67 -14.96 16.40
CA VAL A 484 2.45 -15.56 16.98
C VAL A 484 1.24 -14.64 16.80
N GLU A 485 1.38 -13.36 17.11
CA GLU A 485 0.31 -12.37 16.94
C GLU A 485 -0.06 -12.16 15.45
N ARG A 486 0.90 -12.25 14.52
CA ARG A 486 0.62 -12.22 13.06
C ARG A 486 -0.15 -13.46 12.59
N VAL A 487 0.21 -14.64 13.10
CA VAL A 487 -0.59 -15.87 12.88
C VAL A 487 -2.00 -15.71 13.46
N HIS A 488 -2.16 -15.07 14.61
CA HIS A 488 -3.45 -14.80 15.23
C HIS A 488 -4.29 -13.74 14.49
N ASP A 489 -3.67 -12.72 13.87
CA ASP A 489 -4.37 -11.78 12.99
C ASP A 489 -4.99 -12.48 11.77
N LEU A 490 -4.24 -13.43 11.16
CA LEU A 490 -4.72 -14.24 10.04
C LEU A 490 -5.76 -15.29 10.46
N TYR A 491 -5.55 -15.95 11.60
CA TYR A 491 -6.35 -17.09 12.07
C TYR A 491 -6.84 -16.87 13.52
N PRO A 492 -7.85 -15.99 13.76
CA PRO A 492 -8.23 -15.54 15.11
C PRO A 492 -8.93 -16.59 16.00
N GLN A 493 -8.96 -17.85 15.59
CA GLN A 493 -9.52 -18.98 16.35
C GLN A 493 -8.44 -20.00 16.77
N LEU A 494 -7.18 -19.85 16.33
CA LEU A 494 -6.09 -20.71 16.81
C LEU A 494 -5.71 -20.31 18.25
N SER A 495 -5.65 -21.27 19.16
CA SER A 495 -5.01 -21.05 20.46
C SER A 495 -3.51 -20.75 20.29
N HIS A 496 -2.89 -20.18 21.33
CA HIS A 496 -1.45 -19.86 21.27
C HIS A 496 -0.58 -21.13 21.10
N GLU A 497 -1.02 -22.28 21.61
CA GLU A 497 -0.32 -23.56 21.44
C GLU A 497 -0.48 -24.12 20.02
N GLU A 498 -1.67 -24.03 19.43
CA GLU A 498 -1.92 -24.42 18.03
C GLU A 498 -1.21 -23.48 17.04
N ALA A 499 -1.16 -22.18 17.33
CA ALA A 499 -0.37 -21.22 16.58
C ALA A 499 1.13 -21.54 16.64
N ALA A 500 1.67 -21.87 17.83
CA ALA A 500 3.05 -22.32 17.98
C ALA A 500 3.32 -23.64 17.24
N LYS A 501 2.38 -24.59 17.24
CA LYS A 501 2.46 -25.83 16.46
C LYS A 501 2.43 -25.54 14.95
N PHE A 502 1.53 -24.68 14.48
CA PHE A 502 1.44 -24.24 13.08
C PHE A 502 2.74 -23.57 12.60
N ILE A 503 3.37 -22.74 13.44
CA ILE A 503 4.69 -22.17 13.20
C ILE A 503 5.74 -23.29 13.06
N ASN A 504 5.83 -24.20 14.04
CA ASN A 504 6.82 -25.29 14.04
C ASN A 504 6.61 -26.33 12.92
N GLU A 505 5.39 -26.51 12.42
CA GLU A 505 5.07 -27.49 11.37
C GLU A 505 5.18 -26.89 9.95
N ARG A 506 4.64 -25.68 9.72
CA ARG A 506 4.48 -25.09 8.38
C ARG A 506 5.45 -23.95 8.06
N LEU A 507 6.05 -23.29 9.07
CA LEU A 507 6.92 -22.10 8.88
C LEU A 507 8.43 -22.36 9.06
N LYS A 508 8.83 -23.64 9.19
CA LYS A 508 10.15 -24.16 9.60
C LYS A 508 11.41 -23.40 9.17
N ASN A 509 11.48 -22.95 7.91
CA ASN A 509 12.73 -22.40 7.33
C ASN A 509 12.67 -20.89 7.07
N ASP A 510 11.49 -20.30 6.94
CA ASP A 510 11.27 -18.87 6.76
C ASP A 510 9.86 -18.50 7.26
N PRO A 511 9.70 -18.15 8.55
CA PRO A 511 8.42 -17.73 9.09
C PRO A 511 8.00 -16.34 8.60
N ALA A 512 8.94 -15.49 8.17
CA ALA A 512 8.64 -14.12 7.78
C ALA A 512 8.08 -14.05 6.36
N GLY A 513 8.74 -14.67 5.38
CA GLY A 513 8.31 -14.67 3.98
C GLY A 513 7.02 -15.45 3.74
N VAL A 514 6.80 -16.55 4.45
CA VAL A 514 5.55 -17.33 4.34
C VAL A 514 4.37 -16.61 5.01
N LEU A 515 4.59 -15.92 6.16
CA LEU A 515 3.57 -15.02 6.71
C LEU A 515 3.26 -13.90 5.72
N ILE A 516 4.27 -13.18 5.22
CA ILE A 516 4.14 -12.11 4.22
C ILE A 516 3.32 -12.57 2.99
N ARG A 517 3.51 -13.83 2.54
CA ARG A 517 2.73 -14.39 1.43
C ARG A 517 1.27 -14.66 1.80
N LEU A 518 0.98 -15.27 2.95
CA LEU A 518 -0.40 -15.53 3.40
C LEU A 518 -1.14 -14.21 3.70
N GLU A 519 -0.44 -13.27 4.31
CA GLU A 519 -0.87 -11.89 4.55
C GLU A 519 -1.20 -11.14 3.24
N LYS A 520 -0.39 -11.34 2.19
CA LYS A 520 -0.67 -10.83 0.85
C LYS A 520 -1.94 -11.46 0.27
N GLU A 521 -2.02 -12.78 0.25
CA GLU A 521 -3.17 -13.52 -0.29
C GLU A 521 -4.47 -13.09 0.39
N PHE A 522 -4.49 -12.95 1.72
CA PHE A 522 -5.68 -12.47 2.43
C PHE A 522 -6.04 -11.01 2.13
N ALA A 523 -5.05 -10.13 1.94
CA ALA A 523 -5.29 -8.74 1.55
C ALA A 523 -5.89 -8.66 0.14
N THR A 524 -5.31 -9.37 -0.83
CA THR A 524 -5.84 -9.45 -2.20
C THR A 524 -7.28 -9.98 -2.22
N LEU A 525 -7.59 -11.05 -1.46
CA LEU A 525 -8.95 -11.58 -1.31
C LEU A 525 -9.93 -10.54 -0.75
N CYS A 526 -9.52 -9.74 0.24
CA CYS A 526 -10.38 -8.70 0.80
C CYS A 526 -10.67 -7.59 -0.20
N ASP A 527 -9.68 -7.18 -1.00
CA ASP A 527 -9.85 -6.14 -2.03
C ASP A 527 -10.68 -6.64 -3.23
N GLU A 528 -10.46 -7.87 -3.72
CA GLU A 528 -11.27 -8.51 -4.77
C GLU A 528 -12.74 -8.59 -4.38
N LEU A 529 -13.02 -9.03 -3.14
CA LEU A 529 -14.39 -9.05 -2.61
C LEU A 529 -14.94 -7.63 -2.41
N ALA A 530 -14.13 -6.65 -1.96
CA ALA A 530 -14.59 -5.27 -1.82
C ALA A 530 -15.00 -4.64 -3.16
N ILE A 531 -14.28 -4.94 -4.25
CA ILE A 531 -14.64 -4.54 -5.62
C ILE A 531 -15.95 -5.22 -6.04
N TRP A 532 -16.07 -6.55 -5.88
CA TRP A 532 -17.28 -7.30 -6.26
C TRP A 532 -18.54 -6.91 -5.46
N ASN A 533 -18.39 -6.46 -4.22
CA ASN A 533 -19.48 -5.85 -3.42
C ASN A 533 -19.88 -4.45 -3.92
N ALA A 534 -18.97 -3.72 -4.59
CA ALA A 534 -19.23 -2.40 -5.15
C ALA A 534 -19.81 -2.46 -6.58
N ASP A 535 -19.39 -3.44 -7.39
CA ASP A 535 -19.84 -3.67 -8.78
C ASP A 535 -21.26 -4.26 -8.84
N GLY A 536 -22.24 -3.47 -8.40
CA GLY A 536 -23.61 -3.61 -8.88
C GLY A 536 -23.71 -3.20 -10.36
N PRO A 537 -24.50 -3.89 -11.20
CA PRO A 537 -24.65 -3.53 -12.60
C PRO A 537 -25.17 -2.09 -12.75
N PRO A 538 -24.74 -1.35 -13.78
CA PRO A 538 -25.15 0.05 -13.96
C PRO A 538 -26.67 0.14 -14.17
N PRO A 539 -27.33 1.22 -13.69
CA PRO A 539 -28.80 1.37 -13.70
C PRO A 539 -29.39 1.62 -15.12
N HIS A 540 -28.69 1.21 -16.17
CA HIS A 540 -28.97 1.46 -17.58
C HIS A 540 -28.90 0.19 -18.44
N THR A 541 -29.15 -0.98 -17.84
CA THR A 541 -29.52 -2.20 -18.59
C THR A 541 -31.04 -2.25 -18.71
N LEU A 542 -31.57 -1.71 -19.82
CA LEU A 542 -33.01 -1.75 -20.14
C LEU A 542 -33.42 -3.14 -20.64
N VAL A 543 -33.54 -4.09 -19.71
CA VAL A 543 -34.31 -5.32 -19.87
C VAL A 543 -35.41 -5.30 -18.82
N SER A 544 -36.65 -5.55 -19.24
CA SER A 544 -37.84 -5.40 -18.40
C SER A 544 -38.05 -6.61 -17.48
N GLU A 545 -37.27 -6.70 -16.42
CA GLU A 545 -37.51 -7.65 -15.33
C GLU A 545 -38.76 -7.24 -14.51
N PRO A 546 -39.80 -8.10 -14.39
CA PRO A 546 -41.01 -7.80 -13.64
C PRO A 546 -40.88 -8.08 -12.13
N GLU A 547 -41.72 -7.41 -11.34
CA GLU A 547 -42.26 -7.86 -10.04
C GLU A 547 -41.29 -8.53 -9.03
N GLY A 548 -40.07 -8.00 -8.89
CA GLY A 548 -39.07 -8.55 -7.96
C GLY A 548 -38.00 -7.55 -7.49
N ALA A 549 -38.37 -6.28 -7.28
CA ALA A 549 -37.45 -5.15 -7.09
C ALA A 549 -36.66 -5.15 -5.75
N THR A 550 -35.87 -6.19 -5.52
CA THR A 550 -34.86 -6.29 -4.46
C THR A 550 -33.92 -5.08 -4.58
N THR A 551 -33.87 -4.26 -3.55
CA THR A 551 -33.15 -2.98 -3.61
C THR A 551 -31.66 -3.19 -3.83
N GLN A 552 -31.00 -2.21 -4.45
CA GLN A 552 -29.55 -2.26 -4.65
C GLN A 552 -28.78 -2.40 -3.31
N ALA A 553 -29.37 -1.94 -2.20
CA ALA A 553 -28.85 -2.15 -0.85
C ALA A 553 -28.95 -3.62 -0.40
N GLU A 554 -30.11 -4.28 -0.58
CA GLU A 554 -30.28 -5.70 -0.24
C GLU A 554 -29.41 -6.62 -1.10
N ARG A 555 -29.31 -6.35 -2.42
CA ARG A 555 -28.41 -7.08 -3.32
C ARG A 555 -26.95 -6.97 -2.88
N ARG A 556 -26.53 -5.77 -2.46
CA ARG A 556 -25.20 -5.54 -1.89
C ARG A 556 -25.02 -6.24 -0.54
N GLN A 557 -26.01 -6.20 0.34
CA GLN A 557 -25.94 -6.85 1.65
C GLN A 557 -25.78 -8.38 1.52
N ALA A 558 -26.48 -9.01 0.58
CA ALA A 558 -26.34 -10.44 0.28
C ALA A 558 -24.90 -10.78 -0.18
N ARG A 559 -24.32 -9.99 -1.10
CA ARG A 559 -22.91 -10.13 -1.49
C ARG A 559 -21.95 -9.90 -0.31
N GLU A 560 -22.23 -8.94 0.57
CA GLU A 560 -21.40 -8.67 1.75
C GLU A 560 -21.44 -9.84 2.76
N ARG A 561 -22.57 -10.58 2.88
CA ARG A 561 -22.67 -11.84 3.64
C ARG A 561 -21.80 -12.94 3.03
N PHE A 562 -21.92 -13.20 1.72
CA PHE A 562 -21.11 -14.19 1.02
C PHE A 562 -19.60 -13.87 1.14
N SER A 563 -19.24 -12.60 0.98
CA SER A 563 -17.88 -12.08 1.17
C SER A 563 -17.37 -12.21 2.61
N ALA A 564 -18.24 -12.18 3.62
CA ALA A 564 -17.86 -12.51 4.99
C ALA A 564 -17.59 -14.00 5.14
N LYS A 565 -18.48 -14.87 4.62
CA LYS A 565 -18.31 -16.33 4.71
C LYS A 565 -17.03 -16.82 4.01
N LEU A 566 -16.73 -16.33 2.81
CA LEU A 566 -15.48 -16.67 2.09
C LEU A 566 -14.22 -16.29 2.90
N ARG A 567 -14.19 -15.09 3.50
CA ARG A 567 -13.08 -14.68 4.38
C ARG A 567 -13.01 -15.55 5.64
N ASP A 568 -14.13 -15.91 6.25
CA ASP A 568 -14.17 -16.76 7.43
C ASP A 568 -13.70 -18.21 7.15
N ILE A 569 -13.86 -18.70 5.93
CA ILE A 569 -13.31 -20.00 5.49
C ILE A 569 -11.81 -19.91 5.24
N TRP A 570 -11.35 -18.87 4.55
CA TRP A 570 -9.91 -18.63 4.35
C TRP A 570 -9.18 -18.49 5.70
N GLN A 571 -9.75 -17.72 6.63
CA GLN A 571 -9.27 -17.57 8.02
C GLN A 571 -9.62 -18.77 8.93
N ARG A 572 -10.20 -19.84 8.39
CA ARG A 572 -10.57 -21.09 9.10
C ARG A 572 -11.42 -20.92 10.36
N LYS A 573 -12.23 -19.86 10.45
CA LYS A 573 -13.12 -19.62 11.60
C LYS A 573 -14.30 -20.58 11.68
N SER A 574 -14.60 -21.28 10.57
CA SER A 574 -15.71 -22.24 10.45
C SER A 574 -15.30 -23.71 10.70
N VAL A 575 -14.11 -24.00 11.25
CA VAL A 575 -13.73 -25.39 11.61
C VAL A 575 -14.76 -25.97 12.59
N SER A 576 -15.23 -27.19 12.31
CA SER A 576 -16.29 -27.81 13.10
C SER A 576 -15.83 -28.09 14.53
N LYS A 577 -16.74 -27.95 15.50
CA LYS A 577 -16.45 -28.23 16.93
C LYS A 577 -16.19 -29.72 17.25
N TRP A 578 -16.15 -30.58 16.24
CA TRP A 578 -16.22 -32.04 16.37
C TRP A 578 -14.93 -32.75 15.96
N GLY A 579 -13.89 -32.01 15.53
CA GLY A 579 -12.50 -32.46 15.65
C GLY A 579 -11.99 -33.46 14.60
N GLU A 580 -12.64 -33.57 13.44
CA GLU A 580 -12.18 -34.43 12.34
C GLU A 580 -12.31 -33.75 10.97
N GLY A 581 -11.33 -34.04 10.09
CA GLY A 581 -11.41 -33.90 8.63
C GLY A 581 -11.63 -32.51 8.05
N ASP A 582 -12.88 -32.07 8.06
CA ASP A 582 -13.52 -31.63 6.81
C ASP A 582 -13.79 -30.13 6.72
N TYR A 583 -13.18 -29.51 5.71
CA TYR A 583 -13.27 -28.08 5.43
C TYR A 583 -14.47 -27.79 4.51
N HIS A 584 -15.67 -28.04 5.04
CA HIS A 584 -16.94 -28.00 4.31
C HIS A 584 -17.44 -26.59 3.95
N PHE A 585 -17.47 -26.33 2.64
CA PHE A 585 -18.00 -25.20 1.86
C PHE A 585 -19.50 -25.15 1.50
N SER A 586 -20.46 -25.22 2.43
CA SER A 586 -21.89 -24.94 2.08
C SER A 586 -22.29 -23.45 2.16
N TYR A 587 -23.04 -22.98 1.15
CA TYR A 587 -23.77 -21.70 1.18
C TYR A 587 -25.01 -21.68 0.26
N TYR A 588 -26.05 -20.95 0.69
CA TYR A 588 -27.26 -20.67 -0.10
C TYR A 588 -27.16 -19.29 -0.76
N VAL A 589 -27.12 -19.24 -2.09
CA VAL A 589 -26.83 -18.03 -2.87
C VAL A 589 -28.07 -17.14 -2.93
N ASP A 590 -28.09 -16.11 -2.07
CA ASP A 590 -29.20 -15.18 -1.84
C ASP A 590 -29.17 -13.92 -2.74
N PHE A 591 -28.34 -13.91 -3.79
CA PHE A 591 -28.09 -12.78 -4.70
C PHE A 591 -28.02 -13.19 -6.18
N SER A 592 -28.29 -12.23 -7.08
CA SER A 592 -28.12 -12.38 -8.53
C SER A 592 -26.92 -11.59 -9.08
N GLY A 593 -26.29 -12.15 -10.12
CA GLY A 593 -25.07 -11.69 -10.77
C GLY A 593 -24.03 -12.82 -10.92
N GLU A 594 -22.86 -12.47 -11.47
CA GLU A 594 -21.72 -13.38 -11.50
C GLU A 594 -21.09 -13.53 -10.10
N LEU A 595 -20.67 -14.74 -9.75
CA LEU A 595 -19.83 -15.03 -8.58
C LEU A 595 -18.47 -14.30 -8.65
N PRO A 596 -17.80 -14.04 -7.52
CA PRO A 596 -16.56 -13.27 -7.51
C PRO A 596 -15.42 -14.04 -8.19
N ARG A 597 -14.62 -13.35 -9.00
CA ARG A 597 -13.37 -13.90 -9.54
C ARG A 597 -12.26 -13.66 -8.51
N LEU A 598 -11.61 -14.73 -8.06
CA LEU A 598 -10.66 -14.69 -6.93
C LEU A 598 -9.28 -15.17 -7.37
N SER A 599 -8.24 -14.37 -7.18
CA SER A 599 -6.84 -14.76 -7.46
C SER A 599 -6.24 -15.67 -6.40
N THR A 600 -6.93 -15.84 -5.26
CA THR A 600 -6.50 -16.69 -4.15
C THR A 600 -6.92 -18.16 -4.32
N ARG A 601 -6.24 -19.06 -3.60
CA ARG A 601 -6.53 -20.50 -3.61
C ARG A 601 -6.99 -20.99 -2.24
N PHE A 602 -8.08 -21.74 -2.24
CA PHE A 602 -8.68 -22.36 -1.06
C PHE A 602 -8.13 -23.79 -0.90
N GLU A 603 -6.82 -23.92 -0.65
CA GLU A 603 -6.08 -25.20 -0.60
C GLU A 603 -6.68 -26.27 0.34
N TYR A 604 -7.50 -25.87 1.31
CA TYR A 604 -8.04 -26.76 2.33
C TYR A 604 -9.44 -27.29 2.02
N VAL A 605 -10.22 -26.60 1.19
CA VAL A 605 -11.65 -26.88 0.98
C VAL A 605 -11.80 -28.20 0.22
N THR A 606 -12.25 -29.24 0.93
CA THR A 606 -12.46 -30.60 0.41
C THR A 606 -13.88 -30.81 -0.12
N GLU A 607 -14.85 -30.04 0.36
CA GLU A 607 -16.26 -30.13 -0.03
C GLU A 607 -16.78 -28.73 -0.32
N LEU A 608 -17.46 -28.54 -1.46
CA LEU A 608 -17.99 -27.25 -1.91
C LEU A 608 -19.44 -27.43 -2.39
N ILE A 609 -20.39 -26.89 -1.65
CA ILE A 609 -21.83 -27.00 -1.92
C ILE A 609 -22.43 -25.59 -2.07
N LEU A 610 -22.86 -25.24 -3.28
CA LEU A 610 -23.54 -23.98 -3.57
C LEU A 610 -24.95 -24.26 -4.10
N THR A 611 -25.96 -23.86 -3.34
CA THR A 611 -27.36 -23.99 -3.72
C THR A 611 -27.95 -22.62 -4.01
N VAL A 612 -28.62 -22.45 -5.15
CA VAL A 612 -29.31 -21.20 -5.48
C VAL A 612 -30.51 -20.98 -4.55
N GLU A 613 -30.65 -19.80 -3.96
CA GLU A 613 -31.88 -19.38 -3.27
C GLU A 613 -32.71 -18.43 -4.16
N LYS A 614 -32.04 -17.67 -5.05
CA LYS A 614 -32.69 -16.75 -6.01
C LYS A 614 -32.04 -16.86 -7.40
N PRO A 615 -32.82 -17.00 -8.48
CA PRO A 615 -32.30 -17.20 -9.84
C PRO A 615 -31.48 -15.99 -10.36
N GLY A 616 -30.74 -16.17 -11.46
CA GLY A 616 -29.85 -15.15 -12.01
C GLY A 616 -28.46 -15.13 -11.36
N ALA A 617 -28.05 -16.20 -10.67
CA ALA A 617 -26.69 -16.39 -10.17
C ALA A 617 -25.86 -17.18 -11.19
N ARG A 618 -24.69 -16.65 -11.60
CA ARG A 618 -23.84 -17.22 -12.66
C ARG A 618 -22.45 -17.62 -12.16
N MET A 619 -21.95 -18.77 -12.60
CA MET A 619 -20.71 -19.37 -12.08
C MET A 619 -19.43 -18.60 -12.40
N GLY A 620 -19.24 -18.21 -13.65
CA GLY A 620 -17.99 -17.59 -14.12
C GLY A 620 -16.76 -18.46 -13.80
N ALA A 621 -15.64 -17.81 -13.44
CA ALA A 621 -14.37 -18.46 -13.13
C ALA A 621 -14.20 -18.85 -11.64
N PHE A 622 -15.28 -18.86 -10.84
CA PHE A 622 -15.20 -19.03 -9.37
C PHE A 622 -14.54 -20.35 -8.92
N LEU A 623 -14.72 -21.44 -9.67
CA LEU A 623 -14.21 -22.77 -9.29
C LEU A 623 -12.70 -22.94 -9.49
N ASP A 624 -12.03 -22.07 -10.27
CA ASP A 624 -10.59 -22.13 -10.50
C ASP A 624 -9.76 -21.88 -9.21
N SER A 625 -10.40 -21.29 -8.18
CA SER A 625 -9.82 -21.01 -6.87
C SER A 625 -9.81 -22.23 -5.91
N PHE A 626 -10.42 -23.37 -6.28
CA PHE A 626 -10.70 -24.50 -5.38
C PHE A 626 -10.03 -25.83 -5.83
N PRO A 627 -8.69 -25.93 -5.88
CA PRO A 627 -7.98 -27.02 -6.57
C PRO A 627 -8.00 -28.39 -5.88
N ASN A 628 -8.42 -28.47 -4.62
CA ASN A 628 -8.32 -29.68 -3.78
C ASN A 628 -9.69 -30.26 -3.38
N VAL A 629 -10.77 -29.82 -4.04
CA VAL A 629 -12.13 -30.32 -3.78
C VAL A 629 -12.24 -31.81 -4.17
N GLN A 630 -12.87 -32.56 -3.28
CA GLN A 630 -13.18 -33.99 -3.39
C GLN A 630 -14.66 -34.21 -3.67
N SER A 631 -15.53 -33.34 -3.16
CA SER A 631 -16.98 -33.36 -3.39
C SER A 631 -17.49 -31.97 -3.79
N LEU A 632 -18.03 -31.85 -5.00
CA LEU A 632 -18.54 -30.60 -5.56
C LEU A 632 -20.04 -30.73 -5.86
N GLY A 633 -20.86 -29.89 -5.22
CA GLY A 633 -22.31 -29.85 -5.41
C GLY A 633 -22.80 -28.45 -5.77
N ILE A 634 -23.14 -28.23 -7.03
CA ILE A 634 -23.75 -26.98 -7.50
C ILE A 634 -25.21 -27.28 -7.87
N PHE A 635 -26.14 -26.47 -7.35
CA PHE A 635 -27.57 -26.66 -7.54
C PHE A 635 -28.22 -25.35 -8.02
N GLY A 636 -28.71 -25.34 -9.26
CA GLY A 636 -29.48 -24.24 -9.86
C GLY A 636 -28.72 -22.94 -10.17
N ILE A 637 -27.38 -22.95 -10.10
CA ILE A 637 -26.53 -21.82 -10.53
C ILE A 637 -26.23 -21.95 -12.02
N GLU A 638 -26.41 -20.87 -12.77
CA GLU A 638 -26.26 -20.83 -14.23
C GLU A 638 -24.79 -21.02 -14.65
N ILE A 639 -24.55 -21.97 -15.55
CA ILE A 639 -23.23 -22.29 -16.11
C ILE A 639 -23.26 -22.05 -17.63
N GLU A 640 -22.74 -20.90 -18.06
CA GLU A 640 -22.65 -20.52 -19.49
C GLU A 640 -21.64 -21.37 -20.27
N GLU A 641 -20.52 -21.73 -19.65
CA GLU A 641 -19.49 -22.64 -20.18
C GLU A 641 -19.03 -23.59 -19.06
N PHE A 642 -18.70 -24.85 -19.40
CA PHE A 642 -18.27 -25.84 -18.41
C PHE A 642 -17.02 -25.36 -17.63
N PRO A 643 -17.04 -25.30 -16.27
CA PRO A 643 -15.95 -24.68 -15.51
C PRO A 643 -14.63 -25.46 -15.59
N SER A 644 -13.62 -24.89 -16.28
CA SER A 644 -12.34 -25.59 -16.53
C SER A 644 -11.56 -25.96 -15.26
N GLY A 645 -11.77 -25.24 -14.15
CA GLY A 645 -11.24 -25.56 -12.83
C GLY A 645 -11.59 -26.96 -12.33
N ILE A 646 -12.72 -27.54 -12.76
CA ILE A 646 -13.11 -28.92 -12.41
C ILE A 646 -12.05 -29.92 -12.89
N PHE A 647 -11.47 -29.72 -14.08
CA PHE A 647 -10.38 -30.57 -14.61
C PHE A 647 -9.05 -30.40 -13.86
N GLN A 648 -8.95 -29.43 -12.93
CA GLN A 648 -7.78 -29.22 -12.08
C GLN A 648 -7.93 -29.90 -10.71
N MET A 649 -9.14 -30.33 -10.33
CA MET A 649 -9.47 -30.94 -9.04
C MET A 649 -8.99 -32.40 -8.98
N ARG A 650 -7.70 -32.60 -8.69
CA ARG A 650 -7.02 -33.92 -8.75
C ARG A 650 -7.52 -35.00 -7.78
N GLN A 651 -8.46 -34.68 -6.89
CA GLN A 651 -9.01 -35.59 -5.89
C GLN A 651 -10.55 -35.67 -5.97
N LEU A 652 -11.15 -35.15 -7.05
CA LEU A 652 -12.60 -35.10 -7.22
C LEU A 652 -13.19 -36.51 -7.32
N SER A 653 -13.99 -36.86 -6.31
CA SER A 653 -14.64 -38.15 -6.13
C SER A 653 -16.17 -38.07 -6.26
N GLU A 654 -16.74 -36.88 -6.10
CA GLU A 654 -18.15 -36.59 -6.36
C GLU A 654 -18.29 -35.29 -7.15
N LEU A 655 -19.12 -35.32 -8.20
CA LEU A 655 -19.51 -34.14 -8.96
C LEU A 655 -21.03 -34.14 -9.14
N THR A 656 -21.69 -33.13 -8.56
CA THR A 656 -23.11 -32.82 -8.77
C THR A 656 -23.23 -31.41 -9.36
N LEU A 657 -23.81 -31.30 -10.56
CA LEU A 657 -24.19 -30.04 -11.20
C LEU A 657 -25.67 -30.16 -11.60
N ASP A 658 -26.58 -29.92 -10.66
CA ASP A 658 -28.03 -30.15 -10.84
C ASP A 658 -28.75 -28.85 -11.20
N GLY A 659 -29.58 -28.85 -12.25
CA GLY A 659 -30.37 -27.68 -12.66
C GLY A 659 -29.57 -26.48 -13.16
N CYS A 660 -28.29 -26.65 -13.48
CA CYS A 660 -27.34 -25.58 -13.81
C CYS A 660 -27.46 -24.98 -15.22
N SER A 661 -28.44 -25.43 -16.02
CA SER A 661 -28.58 -25.12 -17.45
C SER A 661 -27.37 -25.52 -18.31
N LEU A 662 -26.58 -26.49 -17.85
CA LEU A 662 -25.33 -26.92 -18.49
C LEU A 662 -25.55 -27.55 -19.88
N THR A 663 -24.66 -27.24 -20.81
CA THR A 663 -24.52 -27.94 -22.10
C THR A 663 -23.14 -28.57 -22.20
N LEU A 664 -23.02 -29.69 -22.93
CA LEU A 664 -21.74 -30.39 -23.13
C LEU A 664 -21.28 -30.34 -24.59
N SER A 665 -19.99 -30.07 -24.75
CA SER A 665 -19.23 -30.15 -26.00
C SER A 665 -18.34 -31.39 -26.03
N GLU A 666 -17.91 -31.85 -27.20
CA GLU A 666 -17.00 -33.02 -27.33
C GLU A 666 -15.75 -32.89 -26.45
N VAL A 667 -15.14 -31.70 -26.38
CA VAL A 667 -13.96 -31.40 -25.56
C VAL A 667 -14.24 -31.51 -24.07
N THR A 668 -15.44 -31.13 -23.62
CA THR A 668 -15.83 -31.24 -22.20
C THR A 668 -16.26 -32.65 -21.81
N VAL A 669 -16.81 -33.43 -22.75
CA VAL A 669 -17.06 -34.87 -22.59
C VAL A 669 -15.74 -35.65 -22.47
N GLU A 670 -14.74 -35.34 -23.31
CA GLU A 670 -13.39 -35.93 -23.19
C GLU A 670 -12.67 -35.46 -21.93
N GLY A 671 -12.85 -34.20 -21.52
CA GLY A 671 -12.32 -33.66 -20.27
C GLY A 671 -12.89 -34.37 -19.04
N LEU A 672 -14.20 -34.62 -19.02
CA LEU A 672 -14.89 -35.34 -17.95
C LEU A 672 -14.45 -36.81 -17.86
N SER A 673 -14.31 -37.50 -18.99
CA SER A 673 -13.97 -38.94 -18.99
C SER A 673 -12.59 -39.21 -18.38
N ARG A 674 -11.67 -38.25 -18.46
CA ARG A 674 -10.32 -38.30 -17.86
C ARG A 674 -10.29 -38.12 -16.34
N ILE A 675 -11.42 -37.86 -15.67
CA ILE A 675 -11.50 -37.76 -14.20
C ILE A 675 -11.71 -39.15 -13.58
N GLU A 676 -10.67 -40.00 -13.68
CA GLU A 676 -10.68 -41.41 -13.24
C GLU A 676 -11.04 -41.61 -11.74
N THR A 677 -10.91 -40.55 -10.93
CA THR A 677 -11.20 -40.54 -9.48
C THR A 677 -12.69 -40.48 -9.13
N LEU A 678 -13.59 -40.21 -10.09
CA LEU A 678 -15.02 -40.07 -9.81
C LEU A 678 -15.66 -41.38 -9.32
N THR A 679 -16.42 -41.25 -8.22
CA THR A 679 -17.24 -42.30 -7.61
C THR A 679 -18.73 -42.00 -7.73
N ARG A 680 -19.13 -40.72 -7.81
CA ARG A 680 -20.50 -40.29 -8.10
C ARG A 680 -20.50 -39.12 -9.09
N LEU A 681 -21.35 -39.20 -10.10
CA LEU A 681 -21.55 -38.14 -11.11
C LEU A 681 -23.06 -37.89 -11.27
N ASN A 682 -23.50 -36.67 -10.95
CA ASN A 682 -24.85 -36.19 -11.15
C ASN A 682 -24.84 -34.92 -12.02
N LEU A 683 -25.51 -34.98 -13.18
CA LEU A 683 -25.72 -33.85 -14.09
C LEU A 683 -27.21 -33.70 -14.46
N ALA A 684 -28.12 -34.12 -13.57
CA ALA A 684 -29.57 -34.09 -13.80
C ALA A 684 -30.11 -32.67 -14.03
N ASN A 685 -31.28 -32.57 -14.68
CA ASN A 685 -31.98 -31.32 -14.96
C ASN A 685 -31.18 -30.30 -15.80
N ASN A 686 -30.33 -30.76 -16.72
CA ASN A 686 -29.52 -29.92 -17.62
C ASN A 686 -29.77 -30.26 -19.10
N PRO A 687 -29.77 -29.30 -20.04
CA PRO A 687 -29.93 -29.56 -21.47
C PRO A 687 -28.66 -30.16 -22.14
N LEU A 688 -28.05 -31.19 -21.54
CA LEU A 688 -26.74 -31.73 -21.92
C LEU A 688 -26.65 -32.06 -23.42
N THR A 689 -27.70 -32.67 -23.97
CA THR A 689 -27.86 -33.12 -25.37
C THR A 689 -26.87 -34.24 -25.79
N VAL A 690 -25.62 -34.16 -25.35
CA VAL A 690 -24.57 -35.19 -25.51
C VAL A 690 -24.34 -35.87 -24.16
N ALA A 691 -24.29 -37.20 -24.13
CA ALA A 691 -24.02 -37.96 -22.92
C ALA A 691 -22.53 -37.94 -22.55
N PRO A 692 -22.17 -37.96 -21.24
CA PRO A 692 -20.78 -38.10 -20.82
C PRO A 692 -20.23 -39.50 -21.17
N GLN A 693 -18.92 -39.59 -21.40
CA GLN A 693 -18.21 -40.86 -21.54
C GLN A 693 -17.74 -41.35 -20.16
N VAL A 694 -18.19 -42.52 -19.73
CA VAL A 694 -17.92 -43.05 -18.37
C VAL A 694 -16.92 -44.21 -18.35
N GLY A 695 -16.49 -44.71 -19.51
CA GLY A 695 -15.67 -45.92 -19.62
C GLY A 695 -14.30 -45.91 -18.91
N TYR A 696 -13.74 -44.73 -18.64
CA TYR A 696 -12.49 -44.58 -17.88
C TYR A 696 -12.72 -44.34 -16.37
N MET A 697 -13.96 -44.11 -15.93
CA MET A 697 -14.32 -43.86 -14.53
C MET A 697 -14.44 -45.19 -13.75
N ALA A 698 -13.35 -45.93 -13.63
CA ALA A 698 -13.33 -47.26 -12.99
C ALA A 698 -13.74 -47.26 -11.50
N GLY A 699 -13.79 -46.08 -10.87
CA GLY A 699 -14.29 -45.88 -9.50
C GLY A 699 -15.80 -45.64 -9.39
N LEU A 700 -16.53 -45.45 -10.50
CA LEU A 700 -17.91 -44.95 -10.50
C LEU A 700 -18.88 -45.95 -9.86
N THR A 701 -19.75 -45.42 -8.98
CA THR A 701 -20.77 -46.16 -8.21
C THR A 701 -22.19 -45.65 -8.47
N GLY A 702 -22.35 -44.35 -8.73
CA GLY A 702 -23.64 -43.74 -9.06
C GLY A 702 -23.51 -42.76 -10.21
N LEU A 703 -24.42 -42.88 -11.18
CA LEU A 703 -24.55 -42.00 -12.34
C LEU A 703 -25.99 -41.47 -12.41
N MET A 704 -26.18 -40.16 -12.29
CA MET A 704 -27.48 -39.50 -12.34
C MET A 704 -27.51 -38.51 -13.49
N LEU A 705 -28.36 -38.78 -14.48
CA LEU A 705 -28.48 -38.03 -15.73
C LEU A 705 -29.97 -37.90 -16.11
N SER A 706 -30.84 -37.83 -15.11
CA SER A 706 -32.29 -37.69 -15.29
C SER A 706 -32.66 -36.31 -15.82
N ASN A 707 -33.71 -36.21 -16.64
CA ASN A 707 -34.17 -34.95 -17.23
C ASN A 707 -33.02 -34.16 -17.92
N ALA A 708 -32.24 -34.86 -18.77
CA ALA A 708 -30.98 -34.35 -19.32
C ALA A 708 -30.96 -34.17 -20.86
N ASN A 709 -32.13 -34.28 -21.50
CA ASN A 709 -32.32 -34.25 -22.97
C ASN A 709 -31.46 -35.27 -23.75
N LEU A 710 -31.02 -36.36 -23.11
CA LEU A 710 -30.21 -37.40 -23.76
C LEU A 710 -31.06 -38.22 -24.74
N SER A 711 -30.50 -38.53 -25.90
CA SER A 711 -31.16 -39.37 -26.92
C SER A 711 -30.62 -40.80 -27.01
N ASN A 712 -29.51 -41.09 -26.33
CA ASN A 712 -28.87 -42.40 -26.20
C ASN A 712 -28.33 -42.57 -24.77
N VAL A 713 -28.06 -43.82 -24.37
CA VAL A 713 -27.36 -44.16 -23.11
C VAL A 713 -25.88 -43.67 -23.16
N PRO A 714 -25.28 -43.26 -22.02
CA PRO A 714 -23.85 -42.92 -21.92
C PRO A 714 -22.92 -44.04 -22.42
N SER A 715 -21.85 -43.70 -23.12
CA SER A 715 -20.93 -44.70 -23.67
C SER A 715 -19.79 -45.08 -22.72
N GLY A 716 -19.37 -46.35 -22.82
CA GLY A 716 -18.48 -47.02 -21.87
C GLY A 716 -19.17 -47.37 -20.54
N ILE A 717 -20.51 -47.44 -20.50
CA ILE A 717 -21.28 -47.79 -19.30
C ILE A 717 -21.02 -49.24 -18.83
N ASP A 718 -20.49 -50.07 -19.71
CA ASP A 718 -20.08 -51.45 -19.47
C ASP A 718 -18.81 -51.58 -18.62
N ALA A 719 -17.93 -50.58 -18.59
CA ALA A 719 -16.60 -50.71 -18.00
C ALA A 719 -16.54 -50.51 -16.46
N PRO A 720 -17.30 -49.59 -15.84
CA PRO A 720 -17.26 -49.39 -14.39
C PRO A 720 -17.85 -50.56 -13.57
N ARG A 721 -16.99 -51.51 -13.19
CA ARG A 721 -17.29 -52.73 -12.39
C ARG A 721 -17.82 -52.47 -10.96
N LYS A 722 -18.05 -51.21 -10.57
CA LYS A 722 -18.58 -50.78 -9.26
C LYS A 722 -19.89 -50.01 -9.37
N LEU A 723 -20.39 -49.80 -10.59
CA LEU A 723 -21.59 -49.02 -10.85
C LEU A 723 -22.81 -49.77 -10.29
N GLY A 724 -23.52 -49.13 -9.37
CA GLY A 724 -24.68 -49.68 -8.67
C GLY A 724 -25.98 -48.92 -8.91
N VAL A 725 -25.92 -47.66 -9.34
CA VAL A 725 -27.10 -46.87 -9.71
C VAL A 725 -26.84 -46.08 -10.98
N VAL A 726 -27.76 -46.20 -11.95
CA VAL A 726 -27.83 -45.39 -13.17
C VAL A 726 -29.25 -44.82 -13.29
N ALA A 727 -29.41 -43.52 -13.09
CA ALA A 727 -30.67 -42.81 -13.30
C ALA A 727 -30.64 -42.07 -14.65
N LEU A 728 -31.48 -42.50 -15.58
CA LEU A 728 -31.65 -41.96 -16.93
C LEU A 728 -33.12 -41.61 -17.24
N HIS A 729 -33.96 -41.53 -16.20
CA HIS A 729 -35.40 -41.25 -16.35
C HIS A 729 -35.67 -39.84 -16.91
N ASP A 730 -36.85 -39.67 -17.50
CA ASP A 730 -37.31 -38.40 -18.10
C ASP A 730 -36.38 -37.85 -19.22
N ASN A 731 -35.80 -38.73 -20.02
CA ASN A 731 -34.95 -38.38 -21.17
C ASN A 731 -35.64 -38.72 -22.51
N ASN A 732 -34.97 -38.40 -23.62
CA ASN A 732 -35.42 -38.67 -24.98
C ASN A 732 -34.77 -39.94 -25.57
N ILE A 733 -34.37 -40.90 -24.74
CA ILE A 733 -33.65 -42.10 -25.19
C ILE A 733 -34.59 -42.99 -26.01
N SER A 734 -34.14 -43.38 -27.20
CA SER A 734 -34.89 -44.24 -28.12
C SER A 734 -34.20 -45.57 -28.41
N ASP A 735 -32.86 -45.58 -28.43
CA ASP A 735 -32.04 -46.80 -28.38
C ASP A 735 -31.15 -46.80 -27.13
N VAL A 736 -31.09 -47.95 -26.46
CA VAL A 736 -30.23 -48.20 -25.28
C VAL A 736 -28.84 -48.73 -25.65
N GLY A 737 -28.58 -48.93 -26.95
CA GLY A 737 -27.33 -49.43 -27.48
C GLY A 737 -27.17 -50.95 -27.30
N HIS A 738 -25.91 -51.38 -27.18
CA HIS A 738 -25.53 -52.77 -26.89
C HIS A 738 -24.68 -52.89 -25.62
N GLU A 739 -23.88 -51.86 -25.30
CA GLU A 739 -23.01 -51.77 -24.12
C GLU A 739 -23.72 -52.08 -22.79
N LEU A 740 -24.99 -51.65 -22.65
CA LEU A 740 -25.83 -51.96 -21.48
C LEU A 740 -25.99 -53.47 -21.22
N PHE A 741 -25.91 -54.31 -22.26
CA PHE A 741 -26.07 -55.76 -22.19
C PHE A 741 -24.73 -56.52 -22.08
N GLU A 742 -23.59 -55.82 -22.22
CA GLU A 742 -22.25 -56.36 -21.94
C GLU A 742 -21.90 -56.28 -20.43
N ILE A 743 -22.75 -55.65 -19.62
CA ILE A 743 -22.64 -55.61 -18.16
C ILE A 743 -22.91 -57.03 -17.61
N PRO A 744 -22.01 -57.58 -16.75
CA PRO A 744 -22.24 -58.87 -16.09
C PRO A 744 -23.53 -58.85 -15.27
N ASP A 745 -24.41 -59.81 -15.52
CA ASP A 745 -25.73 -59.95 -14.85
C ASP A 745 -25.63 -60.07 -13.32
N THR A 746 -24.50 -60.61 -12.82
CA THR A 746 -24.14 -60.71 -11.39
C THR A 746 -23.70 -59.39 -10.74
N GLN A 747 -23.53 -58.30 -11.50
CA GLN A 747 -23.23 -56.97 -10.94
C GLN A 747 -24.50 -56.38 -10.30
N ASP A 748 -24.36 -55.93 -9.05
CA ASP A 748 -25.40 -55.24 -8.28
C ASP A 748 -25.60 -53.85 -8.88
N LEU A 749 -26.64 -53.67 -9.71
CA LEU A 749 -26.84 -52.46 -10.53
C LEU A 749 -28.32 -52.20 -10.83
N PHE A 750 -28.82 -51.03 -10.43
CA PHE A 750 -30.13 -50.52 -10.83
C PHE A 750 -30.03 -49.51 -11.99
N VAL A 751 -30.86 -49.66 -13.02
CA VAL A 751 -30.93 -48.79 -14.20
C VAL A 751 -32.36 -48.26 -14.42
N GLY A 752 -32.59 -46.99 -14.09
CA GLY A 752 -33.88 -46.31 -14.28
C GLY A 752 -33.98 -45.66 -15.66
N LEU A 753 -34.84 -46.20 -16.53
CA LEU A 753 -35.16 -45.72 -17.89
C LEU A 753 -36.63 -45.25 -18.03
N ALA A 754 -37.35 -45.05 -16.92
CA ALA A 754 -38.72 -44.54 -16.92
C ALA A 754 -38.87 -43.25 -17.74
N ASN A 755 -40.07 -43.03 -18.29
CA ASN A 755 -40.44 -41.83 -19.06
C ASN A 755 -39.53 -41.51 -20.27
N ASN A 756 -38.93 -42.54 -20.89
CA ASN A 756 -38.17 -42.44 -22.13
C ASN A 756 -38.95 -43.01 -23.35
N PRO A 757 -38.81 -42.43 -24.56
CA PRO A 757 -39.43 -42.91 -25.79
C PRO A 757 -38.70 -44.14 -26.40
N LEU A 758 -38.45 -45.17 -25.58
CA LEU A 758 -37.73 -46.39 -25.98
C LEU A 758 -38.43 -47.10 -27.14
N SER A 759 -37.67 -47.41 -28.19
CA SER A 759 -38.17 -48.15 -29.35
C SER A 759 -38.62 -49.57 -28.99
N GLU A 760 -39.51 -50.15 -29.79
CA GLU A 760 -39.96 -51.54 -29.64
C GLU A 760 -38.77 -52.54 -29.67
N ALA A 761 -37.77 -52.29 -30.53
CA ALA A 761 -36.55 -53.09 -30.59
C ALA A 761 -35.67 -52.97 -29.33
N SER A 762 -35.68 -51.81 -28.66
CA SER A 762 -34.98 -51.60 -27.39
C SER A 762 -35.71 -52.29 -26.24
N ARG A 763 -37.05 -52.15 -26.17
CA ARG A 763 -37.89 -52.88 -25.22
C ARG A 763 -37.71 -54.39 -25.37
N GLN A 764 -37.72 -54.92 -26.59
CA GLN A 764 -37.50 -56.33 -26.87
C GLN A 764 -36.09 -56.81 -26.45
N ARG A 765 -35.04 -56.02 -26.70
CA ARG A 765 -33.67 -56.34 -26.22
C ARG A 765 -33.59 -56.39 -24.69
N ILE A 766 -34.23 -55.45 -23.99
CA ILE A 766 -34.29 -55.43 -22.51
C ILE A 766 -35.01 -56.68 -21.99
N SER A 767 -36.20 -57.02 -22.52
CA SER A 767 -36.91 -58.24 -22.14
C SER A 767 -36.06 -59.50 -22.38
N GLN A 768 -35.42 -59.59 -23.55
CA GLN A 768 -34.57 -60.74 -23.89
C GLN A 768 -33.34 -60.86 -22.97
N TYR A 769 -32.73 -59.75 -22.54
CA TYR A 769 -31.63 -59.78 -21.56
C TYR A 769 -32.12 -60.28 -20.19
N LEU A 770 -33.25 -59.76 -19.70
CA LEU A 770 -33.83 -60.17 -18.42
C LEU A 770 -34.30 -61.63 -18.41
N GLU A 771 -34.81 -62.16 -19.54
CA GLU A 771 -35.20 -63.56 -19.71
C GLU A 771 -34.01 -64.54 -19.81
N ASN A 772 -32.87 -64.11 -20.36
CA ASN A 772 -31.69 -64.97 -20.57
C ASN A 772 -30.61 -64.83 -19.47
N SER A 773 -30.83 -63.97 -18.47
CA SER A 773 -29.91 -63.79 -17.33
C SER A 773 -29.89 -65.02 -16.40
N SER A 774 -28.84 -65.16 -15.58
CA SER A 774 -28.76 -66.24 -14.60
C SER A 774 -29.72 -66.04 -13.41
N MET A 775 -29.95 -67.12 -12.64
CA MET A 775 -30.73 -67.07 -11.38
C MET A 775 -30.12 -66.13 -10.32
N ASP A 776 -28.82 -65.82 -10.44
CA ASP A 776 -28.11 -64.92 -9.53
C ASP A 776 -28.02 -63.47 -10.08
N ARG A 777 -28.87 -63.10 -11.06
CA ARG A 777 -28.96 -61.75 -11.62
C ARG A 777 -29.22 -60.71 -10.53
N LYS A 778 -28.46 -59.61 -10.59
CA LYS A 778 -28.65 -58.39 -9.80
C LYS A 778 -28.74 -57.10 -10.62
N VAL A 779 -28.54 -57.16 -11.94
CA VAL A 779 -28.80 -56.04 -12.84
C VAL A 779 -30.32 -55.85 -13.00
N GLU A 780 -30.89 -54.79 -12.41
CA GLU A 780 -32.29 -54.40 -12.53
C GLU A 780 -32.48 -53.24 -13.51
N ILE A 781 -33.51 -53.31 -14.35
CA ILE A 781 -33.81 -52.28 -15.36
C ILE A 781 -35.29 -51.90 -15.24
N GLN A 782 -35.57 -50.67 -14.79
CA GLN A 782 -36.93 -50.14 -14.68
C GLN A 782 -37.26 -49.30 -15.92
N VAL A 783 -38.30 -49.68 -16.67
CA VAL A 783 -38.73 -49.00 -17.91
C VAL A 783 -40.01 -48.16 -17.72
N GLU A 784 -40.79 -48.43 -16.68
CA GLU A 784 -42.08 -47.79 -16.41
C GLU A 784 -42.19 -47.47 -14.91
N ASP A 785 -42.89 -46.40 -14.55
CA ASP A 785 -43.03 -45.99 -13.14
C ASP A 785 -43.86 -47.02 -12.35
N VAL A 786 -43.23 -47.71 -11.41
CA VAL A 786 -43.91 -48.60 -10.48
C VAL A 786 -44.57 -47.74 -9.40
N VAL A 787 -45.81 -47.33 -9.66
CA VAL A 787 -46.69 -46.79 -8.63
C VAL A 787 -46.87 -47.91 -7.60
N SER A 788 -46.30 -47.74 -6.41
CA SER A 788 -46.44 -48.70 -5.32
C SER A 788 -47.86 -48.65 -4.76
N GLU A 789 -48.72 -49.55 -5.25
CA GLU A 789 -50.00 -49.88 -4.62
C GLU A 789 -49.77 -50.60 -3.27
N SER A 790 -49.37 -49.81 -2.28
CA SER A 790 -49.20 -50.21 -0.88
C SER A 790 -49.62 -49.06 0.02
N ASP A 791 -50.38 -49.39 1.07
CA ASP A 791 -50.81 -48.50 2.16
C ASP A 791 -51.84 -47.40 1.78
N SER A 792 -53.01 -47.85 1.31
CA SER A 792 -54.28 -47.08 1.44
C SER A 792 -55.41 -47.88 2.13
N ASP A 793 -55.08 -48.89 2.93
CA ASP A 793 -56.03 -49.59 3.81
C ASP A 793 -55.74 -49.25 5.29
N SER A 794 -56.21 -48.08 5.74
CA SER A 794 -56.32 -47.76 7.17
C SER A 794 -57.38 -46.69 7.41
N GLU A 795 -58.35 -47.06 8.24
CA GLU A 795 -59.51 -46.25 8.60
C GLU A 795 -59.12 -44.94 9.30
N SER A 796 -59.89 -43.87 9.09
CA SER A 796 -59.83 -42.66 9.92
C SER A 796 -61.23 -42.13 10.14
N SER A 797 -61.81 -42.45 11.30
CA SER A 797 -63.18 -42.11 11.66
C SER A 797 -63.35 -40.60 11.85
N GLU A 798 -64.33 -40.00 11.17
CA GLU A 798 -64.77 -38.64 11.48
C GLU A 798 -65.39 -38.57 12.89
N SER A 799 -64.75 -37.85 13.81
CA SER A 799 -65.33 -37.45 15.09
C SER A 799 -65.20 -35.94 15.26
N GLY A 800 -66.29 -35.22 14.98
CA GLY A 800 -66.25 -33.79 14.70
C GLY A 800 -66.28 -32.86 15.91
N ILE A 801 -65.93 -31.60 15.64
CA ILE A 801 -66.27 -30.34 16.34
C ILE A 801 -66.40 -29.33 15.18
N SER A 802 -67.55 -28.71 14.84
CA SER A 802 -68.62 -28.08 15.63
C SER A 802 -68.26 -26.70 16.20
N THR A 803 -68.24 -25.70 15.32
CA THR A 803 -68.31 -24.27 15.68
C THR A 803 -69.31 -23.54 14.79
N GLY A 804 -70.46 -23.16 15.36
CA GLY A 804 -71.17 -21.97 14.92
C GLY A 804 -70.55 -20.71 15.54
N SER A 805 -71.05 -19.50 15.30
CA SER A 805 -72.23 -19.10 14.51
C SER A 805 -72.11 -17.62 14.09
N ASP A 806 -73.04 -17.16 13.23
CA ASP A 806 -73.36 -15.75 12.94
C ASP A 806 -72.27 -14.95 12.19
N SER A 807 -72.55 -14.03 11.25
CA SER A 807 -73.79 -13.43 10.71
C SER A 807 -73.55 -13.03 9.23
N ASP A 808 -74.50 -12.67 8.37
CA ASP A 808 -75.96 -12.39 8.45
C ASP A 808 -76.72 -13.19 7.36
#